data_AF-A0A9W6BNA4-F1
#
_entry.id   AF-A0A9W6BNA4-F1
#
_cell.length_a   1.000
_cell.length_b   1.000
_cell.length_c   1.000
_cell.angle_alpha   90.00
_cell.angle_beta   90.00
_cell.angle_gamma   90.00
#
_symmetry.space_group_name_H-M   'P 1'
#
loop_
_entity.id
_entity.type
_entity.pdbx_description
1 polymer ?
#
loop_
_entity_poly.entity_id
_entity_poly.type
_entity_poly.pdbx_seq_one_letter_code
_entity_poly.pdbx_strand_id
1 'polypeptide(L)'
;MPPKQHFYTSFGGNGVGVPANGVADMAIASAKLQPATADGNTVTPALPGNSGKLKRKFAVIAVDSDSRGAEDSDGDSGDSDGADSTDADCEGEGREAGEAPIPHTRAGPVAKRLAPTHPTRKDQSDGSWRKFQAALNPNKCHKRGVAGSKAEEAALELPQRQNAVLEQLHAPGRSKAERARLQQLIYLFHLLTRGRPMLDYTESEKLFDVLGVPHFDRSHWSDTAGWQLAEAMDAVLSDKMKALVQGTRFVAISMDECVGIDKKSRLSLHVYVMDAGWNRAPLFIDLAHLRGTPDADSITQLVLDTLSVKAGLGEEELARKLVACSTDGASLMTGIHRDGVANQISCVAPFSCNTHCMAHRTNLAAAALEKAPVLKAVMGVIKKVQSYVSHSSTKRVIELEGVRELEGAGEEAGTDGHHRITRIELDTRSWVCARQPVQSLLAGYKALLRLCFDEQETGLYKMLCDARLYLAMHALMPALVSLDVFSKLCQSRVLYAGELATALQSLKTRLREMYIDPETRYTTVEFGEYRELLAVGKVWVIDPDCADEEEEDEEGAQQLGLMCGDRDFQPFTVDPSRRRRPYTPLPLTPPRLAEAVTSVQQEVTAAVTELVGELGSRFPPHMLLEAMSIVYSEYWERKPAAADFRAKLDVIKKAYCRKRTAASGKQVPPLLDGQLLEEQAPSFIKVMNELAKGQRIQLVRKEAELQRQLSEMESNDPASKLARRKLLGDTPTSRLWRIIRNGPAAMESSVSEFAALAQLVFMMLPGSVEYERRCSAMDYVRDPDPARNCLHEHLGLCVRMFTQDLFDLRTFPFAEALKKWQEAASDRGGRYVMGV
;
A
#
# COMPACT_ATOMS: atom_id res chain seq x y z
N MET A 1 -11.34 -47.09 -10.67
CA MET A 1 -11.62 -48.06 -11.76
C MET A 1 -12.88 -47.62 -12.50
N PRO A 2 -12.99 -47.91 -13.83
CA PRO A 2 -13.71 -47.12 -14.84
C PRO A 2 -14.99 -47.84 -15.34
N PRO A 3 -15.70 -47.49 -16.46
CA PRO A 3 -15.26 -47.40 -17.89
C PRO A 3 -15.79 -46.14 -18.64
N LYS A 4 -15.34 -45.61 -19.80
CA LYS A 4 -14.80 -46.01 -21.13
C LYS A 4 -15.84 -46.46 -22.21
N GLN A 5 -15.74 -45.85 -23.41
CA GLN A 5 -16.18 -46.23 -24.80
C GLN A 5 -17.62 -45.86 -25.25
N HIS A 6 -18.00 -45.58 -26.51
CA HIS A 6 -17.40 -45.44 -27.88
C HIS A 6 -18.46 -44.87 -28.89
N PHE A 7 -18.00 -44.23 -29.99
CA PHE A 7 -18.49 -44.14 -31.40
C PHE A 7 -19.94 -43.87 -31.86
N TYR A 8 -20.10 -43.01 -32.89
CA TYR A 8 -20.87 -43.12 -34.17
C TYR A 8 -20.44 -41.93 -35.10
N THR A 9 -19.74 -42.05 -36.26
CA THR A 9 -20.18 -42.26 -37.68
C THR A 9 -21.45 -41.48 -38.11
N SER A 10 -21.61 -40.78 -39.25
CA SER A 10 -21.07 -40.87 -40.63
C SER A 10 -21.69 -39.79 -41.57
N PHE A 11 -21.13 -39.64 -42.81
CA PHE A 11 -21.63 -39.00 -44.07
C PHE A 11 -21.53 -37.45 -44.19
N GLY A 12 -21.06 -36.84 -45.29
CA GLY A 12 -20.56 -37.28 -46.59
C GLY A 12 -20.56 -36.07 -47.56
N GLY A 13 -19.89 -36.21 -48.71
CA GLY A 13 -20.21 -35.41 -49.91
C GLY A 13 -19.14 -34.46 -50.49
N ASN A 14 -18.51 -34.93 -51.55
CA ASN A 14 -17.64 -34.19 -52.47
C ASN A 14 -18.36 -33.03 -53.19
N GLY A 15 -17.61 -32.01 -53.63
CA GLY A 15 -18.08 -31.04 -54.62
C GLY A 15 -16.98 -30.06 -55.06
N VAL A 16 -16.21 -30.47 -56.07
CA VAL A 16 -15.19 -29.67 -56.79
C VAL A 16 -15.86 -28.61 -57.66
N GLY A 17 -15.32 -27.39 -57.70
CA GLY A 17 -15.70 -26.36 -58.67
C GLY A 17 -14.82 -25.11 -58.62
N VAL A 18 -13.79 -25.09 -59.47
CA VAL A 18 -13.00 -23.91 -59.90
C VAL A 18 -13.49 -23.55 -61.31
N PRO A 19 -13.70 -22.27 -61.68
CA PRO A 19 -12.69 -21.46 -62.41
C PRO A 19 -12.62 -19.99 -61.90
N ALA A 20 -11.46 -19.37 -61.74
CA ALA A 20 -10.53 -18.83 -62.74
C ALA A 20 -10.95 -17.48 -63.37
N ASN A 21 -10.04 -16.50 -63.21
CA ASN A 21 -9.73 -15.32 -64.03
C ASN A 21 -10.60 -14.06 -63.94
N GLY A 22 -9.91 -12.93 -63.75
CA GLY A 22 -10.44 -11.58 -63.97
C GLY A 22 -9.46 -10.49 -63.50
N VAL A 23 -8.42 -10.23 -64.29
CA VAL A 23 -7.54 -9.05 -64.20
C VAL A 23 -8.30 -7.85 -64.76
N ALA A 24 -8.28 -6.70 -64.06
CA ALA A 24 -8.48 -5.39 -64.68
C ALA A 24 -7.88 -4.26 -63.83
N ASP A 25 -7.10 -3.44 -64.53
CA ASP A 25 -6.40 -2.24 -64.11
C ASP A 25 -7.32 -1.06 -63.70
N MET A 26 -6.64 -0.06 -63.12
CA MET A 26 -6.75 1.38 -63.40
C MET A 26 -7.48 2.32 -62.41
N ALA A 27 -6.64 3.23 -61.90
CA ALA A 27 -6.80 4.69 -61.90
C ALA A 27 -7.61 5.40 -60.80
N ILE A 28 -6.84 6.01 -59.89
CA ILE A 28 -6.75 7.46 -59.63
C ILE A 28 -8.03 8.28 -59.85
N ALA A 29 -8.57 8.83 -58.76
CA ALA A 29 -9.13 10.18 -58.76
C ALA A 29 -9.00 10.83 -57.37
N SER A 30 -8.18 11.88 -57.30
CA SER A 30 -8.18 12.88 -56.24
C SER A 30 -9.38 13.82 -56.39
N ALA A 31 -10.00 14.23 -55.28
CA ALA A 31 -10.77 15.47 -55.23
C ALA A 31 -10.56 16.18 -53.88
N LYS A 32 -10.24 17.48 -54.00
CA LYS A 32 -9.89 18.45 -52.97
C LYS A 32 -11.12 19.26 -52.52
N LEU A 33 -11.11 19.61 -51.23
CA LEU A 33 -11.43 20.90 -50.61
C LEU A 33 -12.84 21.55 -50.72
N GLN A 34 -13.36 21.84 -49.50
CA GLN A 34 -13.88 23.12 -48.98
C GLN A 34 -15.40 23.41 -48.89
N PRO A 35 -15.82 24.33 -47.97
CA PRO A 35 -16.97 24.16 -47.07
C PRO A 35 -18.10 25.20 -47.29
N ALA A 36 -19.22 25.04 -46.59
CA ALA A 36 -20.35 25.99 -46.57
C ALA A 36 -20.94 26.09 -45.14
N THR A 37 -20.80 27.24 -44.46
CA THR A 37 -21.86 28.25 -44.13
C THR A 37 -22.97 27.71 -43.21
N ALA A 38 -23.09 28.14 -41.95
CA ALA A 38 -23.60 29.42 -41.43
C ALA A 38 -25.09 29.66 -41.70
N ASP A 39 -25.91 29.48 -40.66
CA ASP A 39 -27.19 30.13 -40.32
C ASP A 39 -27.53 29.64 -38.88
N GLY A 40 -27.90 30.42 -37.86
CA GLY A 40 -28.54 31.72 -37.83
C GLY A 40 -29.99 31.55 -37.35
N ASN A 41 -30.25 31.45 -36.04
CA ASN A 41 -31.55 31.86 -35.48
C ASN A 41 -31.55 32.10 -33.96
N THR A 42 -31.75 33.36 -33.61
CA THR A 42 -32.07 33.93 -32.30
C THR A 42 -33.56 33.81 -31.99
N VAL A 43 -33.93 33.30 -30.81
CA VAL A 43 -35.20 33.62 -30.13
C VAL A 43 -34.97 33.66 -28.62
N THR A 44 -35.09 34.85 -28.03
CA THR A 44 -35.43 35.10 -26.61
C THR A 44 -36.95 34.98 -26.45
N PRO A 45 -37.52 34.57 -25.29
CA PRO A 45 -37.76 35.54 -24.22
C PRO A 45 -37.83 35.02 -22.76
N ALA A 46 -37.78 36.01 -21.86
CA ALA A 46 -38.51 36.16 -20.59
C ALA A 46 -38.12 35.36 -19.31
N LEU A 47 -37.65 36.14 -18.33
CA LEU A 47 -37.78 35.91 -16.88
C LEU A 47 -39.26 35.81 -16.46
N PRO A 48 -39.55 35.14 -15.33
CA PRO A 48 -39.81 35.94 -14.13
C PRO A 48 -39.23 35.35 -12.84
N GLY A 49 -38.86 36.23 -11.91
CA GLY A 49 -38.60 35.86 -10.53
C GLY A 49 -39.90 35.62 -9.76
N ASN A 50 -39.85 34.76 -8.74
CA ASN A 50 -40.58 35.03 -7.51
C ASN A 50 -40.03 34.25 -6.32
N SER A 51 -39.94 34.96 -5.20
CA SER A 51 -39.69 34.48 -3.86
C SER A 51 -40.82 33.58 -3.35
N GLY A 52 -40.49 32.48 -2.68
CA GLY A 52 -41.48 31.64 -2.01
C GLY A 52 -40.86 30.71 -0.97
N LYS A 53 -40.84 31.14 0.30
CA LYS A 53 -40.67 30.27 1.47
C LYS A 53 -41.80 29.24 1.47
N LEU A 54 -41.49 27.95 1.56
CA LEU A 54 -42.48 26.93 1.93
C LEU A 54 -41.90 25.86 2.86
N LYS A 55 -42.60 25.73 3.98
CA LYS A 55 -42.38 24.82 5.10
C LYS A 55 -42.58 23.37 4.63
N ARG A 56 -41.64 22.48 4.97
CA ARG A 56 -41.83 21.03 4.88
C ARG A 56 -42.81 20.59 5.96
N LYS A 57 -43.98 20.07 5.56
CA LYS A 57 -44.81 19.19 6.38
C LYS A 57 -44.53 17.75 5.94
N PHE A 58 -44.24 16.90 6.92
CA PHE A 58 -44.19 15.45 6.78
C PHE A 58 -45.58 14.90 6.45
N ALA A 59 -45.64 14.00 5.47
CA ALA A 59 -46.79 13.12 5.26
C ALA A 59 -46.25 11.68 5.23
N VAL A 60 -46.63 10.94 6.26
CA VAL A 60 -46.49 9.49 6.39
C VAL A 60 -47.56 8.86 5.50
N ILE A 61 -47.15 7.97 4.59
CA ILE A 61 -48.09 7.13 3.83
C ILE A 61 -47.89 5.70 4.33
N ALA A 62 -48.90 5.20 5.03
CA ALA A 62 -49.16 3.79 5.21
C ALA A 62 -49.76 3.24 3.91
N VAL A 63 -49.32 2.06 3.48
CA VAL A 63 -50.07 1.24 2.51
C VAL A 63 -50.22 -0.13 3.12
N ASP A 64 -51.48 -0.45 3.36
CA ASP A 64 -52.02 -1.74 3.71
C ASP A 64 -52.74 -2.24 2.45
N SER A 65 -52.50 -3.49 2.05
CA SER A 65 -53.47 -4.28 1.28
C SER A 65 -53.01 -5.72 1.14
N ASP A 66 -53.64 -6.56 1.95
CA ASP A 66 -53.96 -7.96 1.71
C ASP A 66 -54.37 -8.25 0.25
N SER A 67 -53.98 -9.41 -0.29
CA SER A 67 -54.93 -10.53 -0.49
C SER A 67 -54.32 -11.74 -1.22
N ARG A 68 -54.28 -12.87 -0.49
CA ARG A 68 -54.82 -14.22 -0.80
C ARG A 68 -54.24 -15.12 -1.92
N GLY A 69 -54.02 -16.38 -1.49
CA GLY A 69 -54.05 -17.63 -2.28
C GLY A 69 -52.85 -18.53 -1.94
N ALA A 70 -52.79 -19.30 -0.85
CA ALA A 70 -53.52 -20.54 -0.52
C ALA A 70 -53.35 -21.66 -1.57
N GLU A 71 -52.53 -22.68 -1.25
CA GLU A 71 -52.83 -24.13 -1.36
C GLU A 71 -51.64 -24.99 -0.88
N ASP A 72 -51.82 -25.58 0.31
CA ASP A 72 -51.52 -26.93 0.82
C ASP A 72 -50.48 -27.84 0.14
N SER A 73 -49.56 -28.41 0.94
CA SER A 73 -49.57 -29.86 1.28
C SER A 73 -48.37 -30.27 2.16
N ASP A 74 -48.69 -30.56 3.43
CA ASP A 74 -48.38 -31.74 4.26
C ASP A 74 -47.09 -32.58 4.11
N GLY A 75 -46.55 -32.94 5.29
CA GLY A 75 -45.69 -34.11 5.58
C GLY A 75 -44.47 -33.73 6.42
N ASP A 76 -44.56 -33.56 7.75
CA ASP A 76 -44.82 -34.51 8.84
C ASP A 76 -43.72 -35.57 9.09
N SER A 77 -43.45 -35.77 10.39
CA SER A 77 -42.54 -36.70 11.10
C SER A 77 -41.02 -36.36 11.10
N GLY A 78 -40.31 -36.35 12.23
CA GLY A 78 -40.69 -36.63 13.61
C GLY A 78 -39.46 -36.52 14.56
N ASP A 79 -39.74 -36.06 15.77
CA ASP A 79 -39.21 -36.41 17.11
C ASP A 79 -37.76 -36.91 17.30
N SER A 80 -37.05 -36.25 18.21
CA SER A 80 -36.67 -36.86 19.51
C SER A 80 -35.94 -35.87 20.44
N ASP A 81 -36.68 -35.44 21.47
CA ASP A 81 -36.40 -35.50 22.92
C ASP A 81 -34.99 -35.32 23.53
N GLY A 82 -34.99 -34.55 24.64
CA GLY A 82 -34.07 -34.64 25.78
C GLY A 82 -33.55 -33.26 26.22
N ALA A 83 -34.24 -32.48 27.07
CA ALA A 83 -34.22 -32.54 28.55
C ALA A 83 -32.79 -32.45 29.13
N ASP A 84 -32.42 -31.63 30.12
CA ASP A 84 -33.19 -31.07 31.24
C ASP A 84 -32.33 -30.06 32.03
N SER A 85 -32.97 -29.03 32.63
CA SER A 85 -32.71 -28.43 33.96
C SER A 85 -31.33 -27.76 34.27
N THR A 86 -31.13 -26.74 35.12
CA THR A 86 -31.85 -26.11 36.24
C THR A 86 -31.31 -24.68 36.48
N ASP A 87 -32.22 -23.75 36.80
CA ASP A 87 -32.22 -22.75 37.89
C ASP A 87 -30.92 -22.08 38.40
N ALA A 88 -30.93 -20.75 38.50
CA ALA A 88 -31.00 -20.05 39.80
C ALA A 88 -31.07 -18.52 39.64
N ASP A 89 -32.12 -17.97 40.25
CA ASP A 89 -32.40 -16.56 40.48
C ASP A 89 -31.34 -15.84 41.33
N CYS A 90 -31.21 -14.52 41.15
CA CYS A 90 -30.98 -13.56 42.23
C CYS A 90 -31.49 -12.17 41.82
N GLU A 91 -32.65 -11.81 42.36
CA GLU A 91 -33.12 -10.43 42.49
C GLU A 91 -32.25 -9.64 43.49
N GLY A 92 -32.22 -8.31 43.34
CA GLY A 92 -31.61 -7.41 44.31
C GLY A 92 -31.72 -5.93 43.93
N GLU A 93 -32.80 -5.29 44.37
CA GLU A 93 -33.14 -3.87 44.29
C GLU A 93 -32.11 -2.91 44.95
N GLY A 94 -32.11 -1.62 44.58
CA GLY A 94 -31.50 -0.60 45.45
C GLY A 94 -31.18 0.80 44.88
N ARG A 95 -32.22 1.65 44.79
CA ARG A 95 -32.31 3.11 45.10
C ARG A 95 -31.10 4.10 45.02
N GLU A 96 -31.38 5.18 44.30
CA GLU A 96 -31.33 6.64 44.63
C GLU A 96 -30.06 7.40 45.08
N ALA A 97 -30.06 8.69 44.64
CA ALA A 97 -29.28 9.88 45.03
C ALA A 97 -27.83 9.94 44.49
N GLY A 98 -27.35 11.01 43.84
CA GLY A 98 -27.76 12.41 43.82
C GLY A 98 -26.68 13.23 44.51
N GLU A 99 -25.71 13.79 43.77
CA GLU A 99 -24.85 14.85 44.31
C GLU A 99 -24.24 15.72 43.19
N ALA A 100 -24.34 17.04 43.40
CA ALA A 100 -23.93 18.13 42.54
C ALA A 100 -22.50 18.63 42.94
N PRO A 101 -21.88 19.55 42.17
CA PRO A 101 -20.43 19.73 42.17
C PRO A 101 -19.93 20.78 43.18
N ILE A 102 -18.72 20.57 43.70
CA ILE A 102 -17.99 21.54 44.52
C ILE A 102 -17.05 22.39 43.64
N PRO A 103 -17.04 23.73 43.75
CA PRO A 103 -16.11 24.61 43.07
C PRO A 103 -14.92 24.98 43.97
N HIS A 104 -13.71 25.11 43.41
CA HIS A 104 -12.61 25.79 44.07
C HIS A 104 -12.09 26.98 43.26
N THR A 105 -12.34 28.14 43.82
CA THR A 105 -11.78 29.45 43.51
C THR A 105 -10.35 29.61 44.05
N ARG A 106 -9.45 30.09 43.18
CA ARG A 106 -8.60 31.29 43.34
C ARG A 106 -7.62 31.37 44.53
N ALA A 107 -6.32 31.43 44.24
CA ALA A 107 -5.36 32.42 44.78
C ALA A 107 -3.95 32.28 44.12
N GLY A 108 -3.48 33.34 43.44
CA GLY A 108 -2.04 33.68 43.41
C GLY A 108 -1.63 34.34 44.75
N PRO A 109 -0.42 34.89 44.97
CA PRO A 109 0.51 35.55 44.02
C PRO A 109 1.98 35.09 44.22
N VAL A 110 3.01 35.56 43.50
CA VAL A 110 3.82 36.76 43.82
C VAL A 110 4.84 36.99 42.70
N ALA A 111 4.90 38.22 42.23
CA ALA A 111 5.87 38.76 41.28
C ALA A 111 7.23 39.04 41.93
N LYS A 112 8.32 38.88 41.17
CA LYS A 112 9.53 39.71 41.34
C LYS A 112 9.94 40.33 40.00
N ARG A 113 9.79 41.66 39.98
CA ARG A 113 10.39 42.59 39.02
C ARG A 113 11.90 42.61 39.20
N LEU A 114 12.65 42.61 38.10
CA LEU A 114 13.87 43.40 37.96
C LEU A 114 13.88 43.98 36.53
N ALA A 115 14.09 45.29 36.45
CA ALA A 115 14.32 46.08 35.25
C ALA A 115 15.63 46.88 35.47
N PRO A 116 16.12 47.67 34.51
CA PRO A 116 16.98 47.22 33.41
C PRO A 116 18.32 47.98 33.40
N THR A 117 19.32 47.45 32.69
CA THR A 117 20.52 48.21 32.33
C THR A 117 20.75 48.13 30.83
N HIS A 118 20.67 49.29 30.16
CA HIS A 118 21.13 49.51 28.79
C HIS A 118 22.64 49.23 28.66
N PRO A 119 23.08 48.84 27.45
CA PRO A 119 23.88 49.82 26.71
C PRO A 119 23.50 49.90 25.22
N THR A 120 23.65 51.12 24.72
CA THR A 120 23.64 51.53 23.32
C THR A 120 24.75 50.86 22.51
N ARG A 121 24.44 50.30 21.33
CA ARG A 121 25.40 50.26 20.21
C ARG A 121 24.69 50.17 18.86
N LYS A 122 24.98 51.17 18.02
CA LYS A 122 24.63 51.30 16.61
C LYS A 122 25.45 50.32 15.74
N ASP A 123 24.86 50.03 14.59
CA ASP A 123 25.46 49.60 13.32
C ASP A 123 26.22 48.26 13.30
N GLN A 124 25.55 47.22 12.79
CA GLN A 124 26.11 46.16 11.93
C GLN A 124 25.03 45.09 11.61
N SER A 125 24.28 45.23 10.51
CA SER A 125 23.48 44.10 9.99
C SER A 125 23.30 44.03 8.47
N ASP A 126 23.90 44.94 7.67
CA ASP A 126 23.74 44.93 6.20
C ASP A 126 24.63 43.92 5.45
N GLY A 127 25.49 43.18 6.15
CA GLY A 127 26.47 42.26 5.55
C GLY A 127 25.99 40.82 5.35
N SER A 128 24.94 40.39 6.06
CA SER A 128 24.48 38.98 6.05
C SER A 128 23.61 38.67 4.83
N TRP A 129 22.71 39.59 4.47
CA TRP A 129 21.72 39.35 3.41
C TRP A 129 22.33 39.36 2.00
N ARG A 130 23.36 40.19 1.77
CA ARG A 130 24.10 40.21 0.49
C ARG A 130 24.96 38.96 0.28
N LYS A 131 25.41 38.29 1.35
CA LYS A 131 26.13 37.00 1.26
C LYS A 131 25.19 35.85 0.91
N PHE A 132 23.95 35.88 1.39
CA PHE A 132 22.91 34.93 1.01
C PHE A 132 22.49 35.09 -0.47
N GLN A 133 22.35 36.33 -0.97
CA GLN A 133 22.12 36.58 -2.41
C GLN A 133 23.31 36.22 -3.31
N ALA A 134 24.56 36.42 -2.84
CA ALA A 134 25.75 36.05 -3.60
C ALA A 134 25.94 34.52 -3.74
N ALA A 135 25.44 33.74 -2.78
CA ALA A 135 25.43 32.28 -2.84
C ALA A 135 24.38 31.72 -3.83
N LEU A 136 23.43 32.56 -4.28
CA LEU A 136 22.35 32.19 -5.20
C LEU A 136 22.63 32.56 -6.67
N ASN A 137 23.84 33.04 -7.00
CA ASN A 137 24.20 33.45 -8.37
C ASN A 137 24.96 32.32 -9.12
N PRO A 138 24.36 31.69 -10.15
CA PRO A 138 24.90 30.47 -10.78
C PRO A 138 26.11 30.70 -11.71
N ASN A 139 26.55 31.93 -11.94
CA ASN A 139 27.54 32.26 -12.99
C ASN A 139 29.03 32.14 -12.57
N LYS A 140 29.37 31.42 -11.50
CA LYS A 140 30.77 31.18 -11.10
C LYS A 140 31.07 29.71 -10.85
N CYS A 141 30.97 28.86 -11.88
CA CYS A 141 31.73 27.62 -11.90
C CYS A 141 32.02 27.17 -13.34
N HIS A 142 33.27 27.32 -13.76
CA HIS A 142 33.79 26.68 -14.98
C HIS A 142 35.15 26.08 -14.65
N LYS A 143 35.22 24.74 -14.62
CA LYS A 143 36.14 23.89 -15.40
C LYS A 143 36.18 22.45 -14.83
N ARG A 144 36.23 21.47 -15.76
CA ARG A 144 36.18 19.99 -15.64
C ARG A 144 34.75 19.45 -15.72
N GLY A 145 34.36 18.52 -16.58
CA GLY A 145 35.05 17.74 -17.61
C GLY A 145 34.18 16.51 -17.90
N VAL A 146 33.49 16.52 -19.05
CA VAL A 146 32.80 15.40 -19.74
C VAL A 146 31.90 14.47 -18.89
N ALA A 147 30.70 14.98 -18.55
CA ALA A 147 29.46 14.20 -18.40
C ALA A 147 28.24 15.14 -18.63
N GLY A 148 28.29 15.90 -19.73
CA GLY A 148 27.48 17.12 -19.92
C GLY A 148 26.38 16.99 -20.97
N SER A 149 25.28 16.30 -20.65
CA SER A 149 24.04 16.63 -21.36
C SER A 149 22.83 16.60 -20.43
N LYS A 150 22.60 15.50 -19.71
CA LYS A 150 21.45 15.42 -18.79
C LYS A 150 21.63 16.20 -17.48
N ALA A 151 22.85 16.22 -16.92
CA ALA A 151 23.14 17.03 -15.74
C ALA A 151 23.16 18.52 -16.07
N GLU A 152 23.56 18.87 -17.29
CA GLU A 152 23.61 20.25 -17.79
C GLU A 152 22.20 20.76 -18.14
N GLU A 153 21.36 19.91 -18.74
CA GLU A 153 19.92 20.17 -18.95
C GLU A 153 19.18 20.30 -17.61
N ALA A 154 19.44 19.42 -16.64
CA ALA A 154 18.88 19.54 -15.29
C ALA A 154 19.38 20.79 -14.54
N ALA A 155 20.63 21.22 -14.76
CA ALA A 155 21.21 22.42 -14.18
C ALA A 155 20.69 23.71 -14.84
N LEU A 156 20.31 23.68 -16.12
CA LEU A 156 19.64 24.78 -16.84
C LEU A 156 18.15 24.88 -16.50
N GLU A 157 17.47 23.75 -16.25
CA GLU A 157 16.08 23.73 -15.81
C GLU A 157 15.90 24.26 -14.38
N LEU A 158 16.92 24.16 -13.52
CA LEU A 158 16.79 24.52 -12.09
C LEU A 158 16.57 26.03 -11.85
N PRO A 159 17.33 26.96 -12.48
CA PRO A 159 17.07 28.40 -12.41
C PRO A 159 15.76 28.80 -13.08
N GLN A 160 15.44 28.21 -14.24
CA GLN A 160 14.17 28.46 -14.93
C GLN A 160 12.96 28.08 -14.07
N ARG A 161 13.06 26.98 -13.31
CA ARG A 161 12.01 26.53 -12.38
C ARG A 161 11.89 27.37 -11.11
N GLN A 162 12.99 27.96 -10.60
CA GLN A 162 12.91 28.90 -9.47
C GLN A 162 12.20 30.20 -9.86
N ASN A 163 12.34 30.62 -11.12
CA ASN A 163 11.68 31.82 -11.62
C ASN A 163 10.16 31.70 -11.65
N ALA A 164 9.58 30.53 -11.93
CA ALA A 164 8.12 30.39 -12.06
C ALA A 164 7.31 30.78 -10.81
N VAL A 165 7.77 30.43 -9.59
CA VAL A 165 7.08 30.82 -8.34
C VAL A 165 7.25 32.31 -8.07
N LEU A 166 8.46 32.83 -8.30
CA LEU A 166 8.76 34.24 -8.15
C LEU A 166 7.98 35.08 -9.17
N GLU A 167 7.80 34.59 -10.40
CA GLU A 167 6.97 35.17 -11.43
C GLU A 167 5.50 35.21 -11.00
N GLN A 168 4.98 34.11 -10.42
CA GLN A 168 3.63 34.12 -9.85
C GLN A 168 3.50 35.15 -8.72
N LEU A 169 4.50 35.26 -7.84
CA LEU A 169 4.51 36.18 -6.70
C LEU A 169 4.66 37.65 -7.12
N HIS A 170 5.49 37.92 -8.12
CA HIS A 170 5.81 39.28 -8.59
C HIS A 170 5.06 39.67 -9.87
N ALA A 171 4.03 38.90 -10.26
CA ALA A 171 3.21 39.21 -11.42
C ALA A 171 2.69 40.66 -11.35
N PRO A 172 2.84 41.45 -12.42
CA PRO A 172 2.44 42.85 -12.43
C PRO A 172 0.93 42.98 -12.14
N GLY A 173 0.55 44.00 -11.37
CA GLY A 173 -0.84 44.25 -11.00
C GLY A 173 -1.30 43.58 -9.70
N ARG A 174 -0.51 42.70 -9.07
CA ARG A 174 -0.87 42.12 -7.75
C ARG A 174 -0.76 43.12 -6.61
N SER A 175 -1.84 43.23 -5.85
CA SER A 175 -1.88 43.98 -4.59
C SER A 175 -0.90 43.40 -3.56
N LYS A 176 -0.59 44.18 -2.52
CA LYS A 176 0.25 43.73 -1.41
C LYS A 176 -0.40 42.55 -0.66
N ALA A 177 -1.72 42.60 -0.47
CA ALA A 177 -2.48 41.55 0.20
C ALA A 177 -2.46 40.22 -0.58
N GLU A 178 -2.63 40.26 -1.91
CA GLU A 178 -2.56 39.06 -2.75
C GLU A 178 -1.18 38.41 -2.71
N ARG A 179 -0.11 39.21 -2.71
CA ARG A 179 1.26 38.69 -2.57
C ARG A 179 1.47 37.97 -1.25
N ALA A 180 0.97 38.53 -0.16
CA ALA A 180 1.06 37.91 1.14
C ALA A 180 0.25 36.61 1.24
N ARG A 181 -0.96 36.58 0.68
CA ARG A 181 -1.77 35.35 0.58
C ARG A 181 -1.09 34.28 -0.26
N LEU A 182 -0.41 34.66 -1.33
CA LEU A 182 0.36 33.72 -2.14
C LEU A 182 1.52 33.12 -1.33
N GLN A 183 2.23 33.93 -0.54
CA GLN A 183 3.29 33.44 0.35
C GLN A 183 2.75 32.41 1.36
N GLN A 184 1.56 32.66 1.92
CA GLN A 184 0.88 31.72 2.80
C GLN A 184 0.51 30.41 2.10
N LEU A 185 -0.05 30.47 0.88
CA LEU A 185 -0.34 29.28 0.08
C LEU A 185 0.92 28.46 -0.21
N ILE A 186 2.01 29.13 -0.61
CA ILE A 186 3.31 28.48 -0.87
C ILE A 186 3.82 27.78 0.40
N TYR A 187 3.77 28.46 1.54
CA TYR A 187 4.22 27.91 2.81
C TYR A 187 3.35 26.72 3.26
N LEU A 188 2.03 26.85 3.18
CA LEU A 188 1.11 25.79 3.56
C LEU A 188 1.21 24.59 2.61
N PHE A 189 1.38 24.80 1.31
CA PHE A 189 1.65 23.74 0.35
C PHE A 189 2.91 22.96 0.74
N HIS A 190 3.98 23.67 1.13
CA HIS A 190 5.21 23.04 1.61
C HIS A 190 4.96 22.16 2.85
N LEU A 191 4.18 22.63 3.81
CA LEU A 191 3.82 21.84 5.00
C LEU A 191 3.01 20.58 4.65
N LEU A 192 1.94 20.74 3.87
CA LEU A 192 1.02 19.64 3.52
C LEU A 192 1.71 18.55 2.68
N THR A 193 2.54 18.94 1.71
CA THR A 193 3.32 17.98 0.89
C THR A 193 4.40 17.25 1.69
N ARG A 194 4.72 17.73 2.89
CA ARG A 194 5.64 17.08 3.84
C ARG A 194 4.91 16.33 4.95
N GLY A 195 3.58 16.28 4.92
CA GLY A 195 2.79 15.61 5.94
C GLY A 195 2.87 16.28 7.32
N ARG A 196 3.18 17.58 7.36
CA ARG A 196 3.28 18.37 8.59
C ARG A 196 1.88 18.78 9.10
N PRO A 197 1.67 18.86 10.41
CA PRO A 197 0.37 19.23 10.98
C PRO A 197 0.03 20.70 10.68
N MET A 198 -1.27 21.04 10.63
CA MET A 198 -1.72 22.43 10.48
C MET A 198 -1.28 23.33 11.63
N LEU A 199 -0.99 22.76 12.80
CA LEU A 199 -0.43 23.51 13.93
C LEU A 199 0.88 24.21 13.54
N ASP A 200 1.75 23.56 12.76
CA ASP A 200 3.01 24.15 12.28
C ASP A 200 2.73 25.43 11.47
N TYR A 201 1.63 25.47 10.70
CA TYR A 201 1.21 26.68 9.99
C TYR A 201 0.89 27.80 10.98
N THR A 202 0.07 27.52 11.99
CA THR A 202 -0.33 28.53 12.97
C THR A 202 0.83 29.05 13.84
N GLU A 203 1.78 28.17 14.18
CA GLU A 203 2.95 28.55 14.98
C GLU A 203 3.99 29.33 14.17
N SER A 204 3.98 29.17 12.85
CA SER A 204 4.92 29.84 11.97
C SER A 204 4.75 31.36 11.95
N GLU A 205 3.57 31.89 12.24
CA GLU A 205 3.38 33.33 12.43
C GLU A 205 4.32 33.88 13.50
N LYS A 206 4.38 33.22 14.66
CA LYS A 206 5.24 33.62 15.78
C LYS A 206 6.71 33.48 15.41
N LEU A 207 7.05 32.40 14.70
CA LEU A 207 8.42 32.18 14.23
C LEU A 207 8.87 33.29 13.28
N PHE A 208 8.04 33.64 12.29
CA PHE A 208 8.36 34.68 11.32
C PHE A 208 8.41 36.07 11.97
N ASP A 209 7.60 36.32 13.00
CA ASP A 209 7.67 37.55 13.80
C ASP A 209 8.99 37.64 14.58
N VAL A 210 9.39 36.56 15.26
CA VAL A 210 10.68 36.47 15.99
C VAL A 210 11.87 36.64 15.06
N LEU A 211 11.80 36.08 13.85
CA LEU A 211 12.84 36.21 12.83
C LEU A 211 12.84 37.59 12.13
N GLY A 212 11.84 38.43 12.38
CA GLY A 212 11.73 39.76 11.76
C GLY A 212 11.59 39.70 10.24
N VAL A 213 10.86 38.71 9.71
CA VAL A 213 10.68 38.55 8.26
C VAL A 213 9.97 39.79 7.68
N PRO A 214 10.60 40.57 6.80
CA PRO A 214 10.03 41.83 6.33
C PRO A 214 8.81 41.57 5.43
N HIS A 215 7.81 42.45 5.54
CA HIS A 215 6.58 42.44 4.73
C HIS A 215 5.71 41.19 4.87
N PHE A 216 5.92 40.41 5.93
CA PHE A 216 5.06 39.30 6.31
C PHE A 216 3.70 39.81 6.81
N ASP A 217 2.62 39.35 6.19
CA ASP A 217 1.25 39.65 6.63
C ASP A 217 0.92 38.80 7.85
N ARG A 218 0.44 39.43 8.93
CA ARG A 218 0.04 38.75 10.17
C ARG A 218 -1.39 38.23 10.13
N SER A 219 -2.17 38.55 9.11
CA SER A 219 -3.56 38.08 8.99
C SER A 219 -3.62 36.65 8.42
N HIS A 220 -4.69 35.90 8.74
CA HIS A 220 -4.97 34.54 8.20
C HIS A 220 -3.98 33.42 8.56
N TRP A 221 -3.24 33.54 9.66
CA TRP A 221 -2.44 32.44 10.24
C TRP A 221 -3.21 31.55 11.22
N SER A 222 -4.51 31.76 11.36
CA SER A 222 -5.37 30.89 12.17
C SER A 222 -5.59 29.53 11.51
N ASP A 223 -5.87 28.50 12.32
CA ASP A 223 -6.23 27.15 11.86
C ASP A 223 -7.36 27.18 10.81
N THR A 224 -8.46 27.90 11.08
CA THR A 224 -9.59 28.03 10.13
C THR A 224 -9.17 28.61 8.78
N ALA A 225 -8.32 29.63 8.78
CA ALA A 225 -7.85 30.24 7.54
C ALA A 225 -6.88 29.32 6.78
N GLY A 226 -6.02 28.59 7.51
CA GLY A 226 -5.17 27.54 6.94
C GLY A 226 -6.00 26.49 6.20
N TRP A 227 -7.08 25.99 6.81
CA TRP A 227 -7.96 25.03 6.14
C TRP A 227 -8.67 25.58 4.90
N GLN A 228 -9.12 26.84 4.93
CA GLN A 228 -9.70 27.48 3.75
C GLN A 228 -8.71 27.58 2.58
N LEU A 229 -7.45 27.90 2.87
CA LEU A 229 -6.39 27.92 1.86
C LEU A 229 -6.07 26.51 1.37
N ALA A 230 -6.06 25.53 2.27
CA ALA A 230 -5.87 24.12 1.93
C ALA A 230 -6.98 23.61 0.99
N GLU A 231 -8.25 23.89 1.28
CA GLU A 231 -9.41 23.55 0.43
C GLU A 231 -9.28 24.10 -0.99
N ALA A 232 -8.80 25.35 -1.12
CA ALA A 232 -8.58 25.96 -2.42
C ALA A 232 -7.45 25.28 -3.21
N MET A 233 -6.37 24.87 -2.53
CA MET A 233 -5.30 24.08 -3.16
C MET A 233 -5.78 22.69 -3.57
N ASP A 234 -6.59 22.05 -2.73
CA ASP A 234 -7.18 20.74 -3.01
C ASP A 234 -8.12 20.78 -4.22
N ALA A 235 -8.87 21.87 -4.38
CA ALA A 235 -9.74 22.05 -5.53
C ALA A 235 -8.94 22.13 -6.85
N VAL A 236 -7.81 22.84 -6.87
CA VAL A 236 -6.87 22.84 -8.01
C VAL A 236 -6.35 21.43 -8.29
N LEU A 237 -5.90 20.72 -7.26
CA LEU A 237 -5.37 19.37 -7.39
C LEU A 237 -6.46 18.40 -7.92
N SER A 238 -7.67 18.51 -7.40
CA SER A 238 -8.84 17.73 -7.81
C SER A 238 -9.19 17.97 -9.27
N ASP A 239 -9.20 19.22 -9.74
CA ASP A 239 -9.51 19.55 -11.13
C ASP A 239 -8.46 18.96 -12.08
N LYS A 240 -7.17 19.04 -11.70
CA LYS A 240 -6.10 18.39 -12.47
C LYS A 240 -6.27 16.88 -12.52
N MET A 241 -6.59 16.24 -11.40
CA MET A 241 -6.84 14.80 -11.33
C MET A 241 -8.02 14.38 -12.19
N LYS A 242 -9.16 15.08 -12.08
CA LYS A 242 -10.35 14.85 -12.92
C LYS A 242 -10.01 14.94 -14.40
N ALA A 243 -9.26 15.97 -14.81
CA ALA A 243 -8.81 16.12 -16.19
C ALA A 243 -7.95 14.95 -16.67
N LEU A 244 -7.05 14.42 -15.82
CA LEU A 244 -6.23 13.24 -16.14
C LEU A 244 -7.08 11.97 -16.30
N VAL A 245 -8.04 11.75 -15.39
CA VAL A 245 -8.97 10.62 -15.42
C VAL A 245 -9.88 10.68 -16.65
N GLN A 246 -10.40 11.85 -16.97
CA GLN A 246 -11.26 12.05 -18.14
C GLN A 246 -10.50 11.92 -19.46
N GLY A 247 -9.24 12.35 -19.49
CA GLY A 247 -8.38 12.28 -20.67
C GLY A 247 -7.81 10.90 -20.98
N THR A 248 -7.91 9.93 -20.07
CA THR A 248 -7.37 8.58 -20.30
C THR A 248 -8.40 7.63 -20.93
N ARG A 249 -7.90 6.66 -21.71
CA ARG A 249 -8.74 5.64 -22.37
C ARG A 249 -9.21 4.57 -21.40
N PHE A 250 -8.34 4.15 -20.49
CA PHE A 250 -8.61 3.09 -19.52
C PHE A 250 -8.24 3.54 -18.12
N VAL A 251 -9.06 3.16 -17.16
CA VAL A 251 -8.83 3.39 -15.73
C VAL A 251 -8.89 2.07 -14.98
N ALA A 252 -8.19 2.02 -13.85
CA ALA A 252 -8.37 0.96 -12.87
C ALA A 252 -8.62 1.59 -11.51
N ILE A 253 -9.34 0.90 -10.64
CA ILE A 253 -9.55 1.33 -9.26
C ILE A 253 -8.94 0.34 -8.28
N SER A 254 -8.42 0.86 -7.18
CA SER A 254 -8.06 0.07 -6.00
C SER A 254 -8.77 0.65 -4.81
N MET A 255 -9.33 -0.21 -3.99
CA MET A 255 -9.99 0.16 -2.75
C MET A 255 -9.52 -0.73 -1.62
N ASP A 256 -9.39 -0.13 -0.44
CA ASP A 256 -8.85 -0.79 0.74
C ASP A 256 -9.55 -0.24 1.98
N GLU A 257 -10.00 -1.12 2.86
CA GLU A 257 -10.59 -0.71 4.14
C GLU A 257 -9.44 -0.41 5.11
N CYS A 258 -9.53 0.74 5.77
CA CYS A 258 -8.59 1.13 6.80
C CYS A 258 -9.32 1.65 8.03
N VAL A 259 -8.76 1.37 9.20
CA VAL A 259 -9.26 1.88 10.47
C VAL A 259 -8.33 3.01 10.90
N GLY A 260 -8.88 4.21 11.05
CA GLY A 260 -8.12 5.35 11.55
C GLY A 260 -7.76 5.19 13.03
N ILE A 261 -6.86 6.04 13.54
CA ILE A 261 -6.53 6.07 14.98
C ILE A 261 -7.71 6.48 15.85
N ASP A 262 -8.67 7.21 15.26
CA ASP A 262 -9.98 7.49 15.83
C ASP A 262 -10.93 6.28 15.85
N LYS A 263 -10.44 5.09 15.48
CA LYS A 263 -11.18 3.82 15.36
C LYS A 263 -12.34 3.85 14.37
N LYS A 264 -12.39 4.85 13.48
CA LYS A 264 -13.39 4.92 12.43
C LYS A 264 -12.91 4.19 11.18
N SER A 265 -13.75 3.28 10.67
CA SER A 265 -13.56 2.64 9.37
C SER A 265 -13.68 3.67 8.24
N ARG A 266 -12.78 3.55 7.28
CA ARG A 266 -12.73 4.38 6.07
C ARG A 266 -12.31 3.52 4.88
N LEU A 267 -12.78 3.90 3.71
CA LEU A 267 -12.41 3.30 2.45
C LEU A 267 -11.42 4.19 1.71
N SER A 268 -10.19 3.72 1.55
CA SER A 268 -9.16 4.38 0.77
C SER A 268 -9.36 4.08 -0.70
N LEU A 269 -9.76 5.07 -1.50
CA LEU A 269 -10.11 4.91 -2.91
C LEU A 269 -9.08 5.53 -3.85
N HIS A 270 -8.64 4.73 -4.81
CA HIS A 270 -7.66 5.11 -5.81
C HIS A 270 -8.18 4.90 -7.22
N VAL A 271 -7.82 5.81 -8.11
CA VAL A 271 -7.92 5.62 -9.56
C VAL A 271 -6.51 5.61 -10.12
N TYR A 272 -6.23 4.66 -10.99
CA TYR A 272 -4.99 4.59 -11.72
C TYR A 272 -5.27 5.02 -13.15
N VAL A 273 -4.31 5.75 -13.73
CA VAL A 273 -4.31 6.15 -15.13
C VAL A 273 -2.97 5.82 -15.76
N MET A 274 -2.92 5.72 -17.09
CA MET A 274 -1.65 5.65 -17.82
C MET A 274 -1.15 7.07 -18.12
N ASP A 275 0.09 7.37 -17.75
CA ASP A 275 0.73 8.63 -18.13
C ASP A 275 1.27 8.60 -19.57
N ALA A 276 1.77 9.73 -20.06
CA ALA A 276 2.37 9.83 -21.39
C ALA A 276 3.64 8.95 -21.55
N GLY A 277 4.31 8.65 -20.44
CA GLY A 277 5.50 7.82 -20.35
C GLY A 277 5.23 6.32 -20.32
N TRP A 278 3.97 5.87 -20.42
CA TRP A 278 3.58 4.46 -20.22
C TRP A 278 3.84 3.93 -18.81
N ASN A 279 3.80 4.82 -17.83
CA ASN A 279 3.81 4.44 -16.43
C ASN A 279 2.40 4.55 -15.87
N ARG A 280 2.06 3.61 -14.99
CA ARG A 280 0.81 3.65 -14.27
C ARG A 280 0.90 4.68 -13.14
N ALA A 281 0.10 5.74 -13.22
CA ALA A 281 0.06 6.83 -12.26
C ALA A 281 -1.11 6.64 -11.27
N PRO A 282 -0.83 6.54 -9.96
CA PRO A 282 -1.84 6.37 -8.91
C PRO A 282 -2.41 7.71 -8.43
N LEU A 283 -3.71 7.92 -8.58
CA LEU A 283 -4.44 9.10 -8.13
C LEU A 283 -5.26 8.75 -6.87
N PHE A 284 -4.93 9.37 -5.74
CA PHE A 284 -5.65 9.23 -4.48
C PHE A 284 -6.95 10.04 -4.56
N ILE A 285 -8.09 9.35 -4.68
CA ILE A 285 -9.38 10.00 -4.87
C ILE A 285 -9.94 10.47 -3.53
N ASP A 286 -10.09 9.57 -2.56
CA ASP A 286 -10.64 9.95 -1.26
C ASP A 286 -10.33 8.92 -0.16
N LEU A 287 -10.50 9.37 1.09
CA LEU A 287 -10.59 8.50 2.27
C LEU A 287 -12.04 8.51 2.76
N ALA A 288 -12.91 7.82 2.03
CA ALA A 288 -14.34 7.89 2.23
C ALA A 288 -14.75 7.27 3.56
N HIS A 289 -15.54 7.99 4.37
CA HIS A 289 -15.93 7.49 5.68
C HIS A 289 -17.04 6.43 5.57
N LEU A 290 -16.78 5.24 6.11
CA LEU A 290 -17.78 4.19 6.23
C LEU A 290 -18.65 4.48 7.46
N ARG A 291 -19.94 4.74 7.23
CA ARG A 291 -20.90 5.06 8.30
C ARG A 291 -21.70 3.81 8.68
N GLY A 292 -21.87 3.59 9.98
CA GLY A 292 -22.61 2.43 10.49
C GLY A 292 -21.86 1.12 10.27
N THR A 293 -22.59 0.01 10.23
CA THR A 293 -22.05 -1.30 9.86
C THR A 293 -22.05 -1.40 8.33
N PRO A 294 -20.88 -1.38 7.67
CA PRO A 294 -20.82 -1.36 6.22
C PRO A 294 -21.24 -2.72 5.64
N ASP A 295 -22.10 -2.68 4.64
CA ASP A 295 -22.48 -3.80 3.79
C ASP A 295 -22.02 -3.56 2.34
N ALA A 296 -22.17 -4.55 1.47
CA ALA A 296 -21.65 -4.44 0.10
C ALA A 296 -22.39 -3.35 -0.69
N ASP A 297 -23.69 -3.18 -0.50
CA ASP A 297 -24.50 -2.18 -1.20
C ASP A 297 -24.10 -0.75 -0.82
N SER A 298 -23.99 -0.49 0.49
CA SER A 298 -23.59 0.82 1.03
C SER A 298 -22.15 1.17 0.63
N ILE A 299 -21.23 0.20 0.62
CA ILE A 299 -19.86 0.42 0.12
C ILE A 299 -19.88 0.70 -1.38
N THR A 300 -20.59 -0.10 -2.18
CA THR A 300 -20.66 0.09 -3.64
C THR A 300 -21.21 1.47 -3.98
N GLN A 301 -22.32 1.86 -3.35
CA GLN A 301 -22.92 3.17 -3.58
C GLN A 301 -21.94 4.30 -3.20
N LEU A 302 -21.28 4.18 -2.05
CA LEU A 302 -20.25 5.13 -1.63
C LEU A 302 -19.10 5.24 -2.66
N VAL A 303 -18.63 4.11 -3.20
CA VAL A 303 -17.59 4.09 -4.24
C VAL A 303 -18.08 4.78 -5.51
N LEU A 304 -19.27 4.43 -6.01
CA LEU A 304 -19.82 5.03 -7.23
C LEU A 304 -20.05 6.54 -7.09
N ASP A 305 -20.60 6.98 -5.96
CA ASP A 305 -20.80 8.39 -5.68
C ASP A 305 -19.48 9.15 -5.59
N THR A 306 -18.49 8.56 -4.92
CA THR A 306 -17.16 9.16 -4.78
C THR A 306 -16.46 9.27 -6.15
N LEU A 307 -16.49 8.21 -6.96
CA LEU A 307 -15.91 8.23 -8.31
C LEU A 307 -16.60 9.25 -9.22
N SER A 308 -17.93 9.35 -9.14
CA SER A 308 -18.71 10.33 -9.89
C SER A 308 -18.33 11.77 -9.50
N VAL A 309 -18.39 12.09 -8.21
CA VAL A 309 -18.20 13.47 -7.70
C VAL A 309 -16.74 13.90 -7.74
N LYS A 310 -15.81 13.04 -7.33
CA LYS A 310 -14.40 13.37 -7.12
C LYS A 310 -13.51 13.03 -8.31
N ALA A 311 -13.81 11.96 -9.05
CA ALA A 311 -13.02 11.56 -10.23
C ALA A 311 -13.69 11.90 -11.58
N GLY A 312 -14.95 12.33 -11.58
CA GLY A 312 -15.70 12.60 -12.82
C GLY A 312 -16.04 11.33 -13.60
N LEU A 313 -16.11 10.19 -12.92
CA LEU A 313 -16.42 8.88 -13.50
C LEU A 313 -17.85 8.46 -13.13
N GLY A 314 -18.82 8.95 -13.90
CA GLY A 314 -20.19 8.44 -13.82
C GLY A 314 -20.34 7.03 -14.40
N GLU A 315 -21.53 6.45 -14.28
CA GLU A 315 -21.82 5.05 -14.70
C GLU A 315 -21.39 4.76 -16.14
N GLU A 316 -21.69 5.66 -17.09
CA GLU A 316 -21.30 5.49 -18.51
C GLU A 316 -19.78 5.56 -18.73
N GLU A 317 -19.08 6.41 -17.99
CA GLU A 317 -17.62 6.48 -18.06
C GLU A 317 -16.99 5.22 -17.48
N LEU A 318 -17.51 4.73 -16.34
CA LEU A 318 -17.07 3.48 -15.74
C LEU A 318 -17.28 2.30 -16.68
N ALA A 319 -18.46 2.20 -17.31
CA ALA A 319 -18.77 1.17 -18.29
C ALA A 319 -17.76 1.11 -19.44
N ARG A 320 -17.29 2.27 -19.91
CA ARG A 320 -16.38 2.39 -21.06
C ARG A 320 -14.90 2.35 -20.71
N LYS A 321 -14.52 2.75 -19.50
CA LYS A 321 -13.10 2.98 -19.15
C LYS A 321 -12.58 2.04 -18.07
N LEU A 322 -13.42 1.53 -17.17
CA LEU A 322 -12.96 0.75 -16.03
C LEU A 322 -12.60 -0.68 -16.47
N VAL A 323 -11.31 -1.00 -16.45
CA VAL A 323 -10.79 -2.32 -16.87
C VAL A 323 -10.35 -3.20 -15.72
N ALA A 324 -10.13 -2.64 -14.53
CA ALA A 324 -9.78 -3.41 -13.35
C ALA A 324 -10.30 -2.77 -12.07
N CYS A 325 -10.77 -3.62 -11.16
CA CYS A 325 -11.19 -3.26 -9.81
C CYS A 325 -10.45 -4.16 -8.83
N SER A 326 -9.60 -3.57 -7.98
CA SER A 326 -8.85 -4.32 -6.99
C SER A 326 -9.29 -4.03 -5.57
N THR A 327 -9.41 -5.08 -4.78
CA THR A 327 -9.82 -5.03 -3.39
C THR A 327 -8.88 -5.84 -2.50
N ASP A 328 -8.95 -5.61 -1.19
CA ASP A 328 -8.14 -6.29 -0.16
C ASP A 328 -8.33 -7.82 -0.11
N GLY A 329 -9.42 -8.34 -0.65
CA GLY A 329 -9.73 -9.77 -0.63
C GLY A 329 -10.80 -10.20 0.36
N ALA A 330 -11.31 -9.28 1.18
CA ALA A 330 -12.35 -9.60 2.16
C ALA A 330 -13.60 -10.17 1.45
N SER A 331 -14.34 -11.03 2.14
CA SER A 331 -15.54 -11.67 1.58
C SER A 331 -16.58 -10.63 1.14
N LEU A 332 -16.73 -9.56 1.92
CA LEU A 332 -17.60 -8.42 1.61
C LEU A 332 -17.18 -7.69 0.31
N MET A 333 -15.87 -7.59 0.08
CA MET A 333 -15.30 -6.83 -1.03
C MET A 333 -15.24 -7.63 -2.32
N THR A 334 -14.84 -8.90 -2.24
CA THR A 334 -14.67 -9.78 -3.41
C THR A 334 -15.92 -10.55 -3.78
N GLY A 335 -16.78 -10.85 -2.80
CA GLY A 335 -18.00 -11.62 -3.00
C GLY A 335 -17.71 -13.07 -3.39
N ILE A 336 -17.56 -13.95 -2.41
CA ILE A 336 -17.80 -15.40 -2.65
C ILE A 336 -19.27 -15.60 -3.06
N HIS A 337 -20.16 -14.73 -2.59
CA HIS A 337 -21.55 -14.57 -3.02
C HIS A 337 -21.65 -13.47 -4.10
N ARG A 338 -22.68 -13.53 -4.96
CA ARG A 338 -22.84 -12.63 -6.13
C ARG A 338 -22.93 -11.14 -5.77
N ASP A 339 -23.02 -10.82 -4.49
CA ASP A 339 -23.37 -9.50 -3.98
C ASP A 339 -22.17 -8.74 -3.40
N GLY A 340 -20.93 -9.22 -3.57
CA GLY A 340 -19.74 -8.48 -3.10
C GLY A 340 -19.45 -7.20 -3.91
N VAL A 341 -18.82 -6.21 -3.29
CA VAL A 341 -18.58 -4.87 -3.87
C VAL A 341 -17.97 -4.91 -5.27
N ALA A 342 -16.91 -5.71 -5.47
CA ALA A 342 -16.26 -5.83 -6.78
C ALA A 342 -17.21 -6.41 -7.85
N ASN A 343 -18.04 -7.38 -7.48
CA ASN A 343 -19.03 -7.97 -8.40
C ASN A 343 -20.11 -6.95 -8.77
N GLN A 344 -20.60 -6.18 -7.79
CA GLN A 344 -21.56 -5.09 -8.05
C GLN A 344 -20.98 -4.01 -8.95
N ILE A 345 -19.70 -3.64 -8.76
CA ILE A 345 -18.99 -2.71 -9.66
C ILE A 345 -18.87 -3.29 -11.07
N SER A 346 -18.63 -4.60 -11.22
CA SER A 346 -18.64 -5.25 -12.53
C SER A 346 -19.99 -5.21 -13.24
N CYS A 347 -21.11 -5.07 -12.51
CA CYS A 347 -22.41 -4.85 -13.12
C CYS A 347 -22.48 -3.47 -13.82
N VAL A 348 -21.84 -2.44 -13.26
CA VAL A 348 -21.71 -1.11 -13.88
C VAL A 348 -20.62 -1.09 -14.94
N ALA A 349 -19.51 -1.78 -14.70
CA ALA A 349 -18.33 -1.85 -15.56
C ALA A 349 -18.10 -3.28 -16.07
N PRO A 350 -18.80 -3.71 -17.13
CA PRO A 350 -18.81 -5.12 -17.55
C PRO A 350 -17.48 -5.63 -18.15
N PHE A 351 -16.52 -4.74 -18.40
CA PHE A 351 -15.16 -5.09 -18.81
C PHE A 351 -14.15 -5.10 -17.66
N SER A 352 -14.56 -4.71 -16.45
CA SER A 352 -13.68 -4.67 -15.28
C SER A 352 -13.32 -6.09 -14.83
N CYS A 353 -12.02 -6.35 -14.72
CA CYS A 353 -11.51 -7.54 -14.05
C CYS A 353 -11.36 -7.29 -12.55
N ASN A 354 -11.96 -8.16 -11.74
CA ASN A 354 -11.86 -8.07 -10.30
C ASN A 354 -10.59 -8.79 -9.83
N THR A 355 -9.70 -8.05 -9.16
CA THR A 355 -8.44 -8.60 -8.66
C THR A 355 -8.39 -8.54 -7.14
N HIS A 356 -8.31 -9.72 -6.52
CA HIS A 356 -7.95 -9.88 -5.12
C HIS A 356 -6.48 -9.44 -4.93
N CYS A 357 -6.23 -8.57 -3.96
CA CYS A 357 -4.89 -8.17 -3.55
C CYS A 357 -3.91 -9.34 -3.46
N MET A 358 -2.83 -9.25 -4.24
CA MET A 358 -1.83 -10.30 -4.34
C MET A 358 -0.99 -10.40 -3.06
N ALA A 359 -0.79 -9.30 -2.33
CA ALA A 359 -0.15 -9.34 -1.01
C ALA A 359 -1.02 -10.09 0.02
N HIS A 360 -2.34 -9.89 0.00
CA HIS A 360 -3.26 -10.66 0.84
C HIS A 360 -3.28 -12.13 0.42
N ARG A 361 -3.28 -12.45 -0.88
CA ARG A 361 -3.14 -13.83 -1.37
C ARG A 361 -1.84 -14.49 -0.94
N THR A 362 -0.73 -13.77 -0.94
CA THR A 362 0.55 -14.25 -0.39
C THR A 362 0.40 -14.56 1.09
N ASN A 363 -0.27 -13.70 1.86
CA ASN A 363 -0.51 -13.95 3.28
C ASN A 363 -1.40 -15.19 3.52
N LEU A 364 -2.48 -15.33 2.74
CA LEU A 364 -3.34 -16.52 2.80
C LEU A 364 -2.58 -17.80 2.42
N ALA A 365 -1.64 -17.74 1.46
CA ALA A 365 -0.77 -18.87 1.15
C ALA A 365 0.19 -19.16 2.30
N ALA A 366 0.75 -18.11 2.92
CA ALA A 366 1.65 -18.21 4.07
C ALA A 366 0.99 -18.83 5.32
N ALA A 367 -0.34 -18.78 5.44
CA ALA A 367 -1.08 -19.51 6.47
C ALA A 367 -0.87 -21.04 6.42
N ALA A 368 -0.39 -21.60 5.29
CA ALA A 368 0.04 -22.99 5.23
C ALA A 368 1.14 -23.32 6.25
N LEU A 369 1.98 -22.34 6.61
CA LEU A 369 3.06 -22.54 7.57
C LEU A 369 2.53 -22.96 8.95
N GLU A 370 1.33 -22.52 9.34
CA GLU A 370 0.69 -22.89 10.61
C GLU A 370 0.26 -24.36 10.71
N LYS A 371 0.29 -25.11 9.60
CA LYS A 371 0.01 -26.55 9.62
C LYS A 371 1.13 -27.36 10.26
N ALA A 372 2.36 -26.83 10.29
CA ALA A 372 3.44 -27.38 11.11
C ALA A 372 3.27 -26.93 12.57
N PRO A 373 3.14 -27.86 13.54
CA PRO A 373 2.97 -27.51 14.95
C PRO A 373 4.06 -26.60 15.49
N VAL A 374 5.34 -26.85 15.14
CA VAL A 374 6.45 -26.01 15.61
C VAL A 374 6.36 -24.57 15.09
N LEU A 375 5.89 -24.36 13.85
CA LEU A 375 5.73 -23.04 13.26
C LEU A 375 4.52 -22.30 13.84
N LYS A 376 3.42 -23.01 14.12
CA LYS A 376 2.30 -22.44 14.88
C LYS A 376 2.76 -21.96 16.27
N ALA A 377 3.66 -22.69 16.91
CA ALA A 377 4.26 -22.28 18.18
C ALA A 377 5.11 -21.00 18.06
N VAL A 378 5.80 -20.79 16.93
CA VAL A 378 6.53 -19.52 16.64
C VAL A 378 5.57 -18.33 16.66
N MET A 379 4.44 -18.39 15.96
CA MET A 379 3.46 -17.29 16.01
C MET A 379 2.85 -17.12 17.41
N GLY A 380 2.66 -18.21 18.14
CA GLY A 380 2.23 -18.19 19.53
C GLY A 380 3.20 -17.45 20.45
N VAL A 381 4.51 -17.70 20.31
CA VAL A 381 5.53 -17.02 21.14
C VAL A 381 5.59 -15.53 20.80
N ILE A 382 5.53 -15.15 19.52
CA ILE A 382 5.54 -13.75 19.11
C ILE A 382 4.36 -13.00 19.76
N LYS A 383 3.15 -13.54 19.69
CA LYS A 383 1.94 -12.93 20.31
C LYS A 383 2.07 -12.81 21.83
N LYS A 384 2.63 -13.82 22.50
CA LYS A 384 2.85 -13.76 23.95
C LYS A 384 3.91 -12.74 24.32
N VAL A 385 5.01 -12.66 23.61
CA VAL A 385 6.05 -11.63 23.82
C VAL A 385 5.47 -10.24 23.57
N GLN A 386 4.67 -10.08 22.50
CA GLN A 386 3.98 -8.82 22.24
C GLN A 386 3.08 -8.42 23.39
N SER A 387 2.24 -9.34 23.89
CA SER A 387 1.36 -9.07 25.03
C SER A 387 2.18 -8.74 26.29
N TYR A 388 3.23 -9.53 26.55
CA TYR A 388 4.13 -9.33 27.68
C TYR A 388 4.74 -7.93 27.67
N VAL A 389 5.39 -7.54 26.56
CA VAL A 389 6.03 -6.23 26.42
C VAL A 389 5.02 -5.07 26.36
N SER A 390 3.86 -5.26 25.71
CA SER A 390 2.87 -4.18 25.53
C SER A 390 2.17 -3.76 26.83
N HIS A 391 2.09 -4.65 27.82
CA HIS A 391 1.50 -4.38 29.14
C HIS A 391 2.57 -4.02 30.19
N SER A 392 3.81 -3.79 29.78
CA SER A 392 4.93 -3.60 30.69
C SER A 392 5.22 -2.12 31.00
N SER A 393 5.76 -1.87 32.20
CA SER A 393 6.30 -0.56 32.57
C SER A 393 7.51 -0.20 31.69
N THR A 394 7.79 1.10 31.53
CA THR A 394 8.95 1.64 30.79
C THR A 394 10.28 0.98 31.20
N LYS A 395 10.35 0.47 32.43
CA LYS A 395 11.48 -0.29 32.98
C LYS A 395 11.81 -1.56 32.20
N ARG A 396 10.82 -2.40 31.81
CA ARG A 396 11.09 -3.65 31.07
C ARG A 396 11.61 -3.41 29.65
N VAL A 397 11.14 -2.32 29.03
CA VAL A 397 11.64 -1.89 27.70
C VAL A 397 13.09 -1.42 27.82
N ILE A 398 13.39 -0.62 28.85
CA ILE A 398 14.75 -0.15 29.14
C ILE A 398 15.68 -1.32 29.51
N GLU A 399 15.22 -2.33 30.25
CA GLU A 399 16.02 -3.50 30.60
C GLU A 399 16.32 -4.38 29.36
N LEU A 400 15.34 -4.57 28.47
CA LEU A 400 15.57 -5.23 27.18
C LEU A 400 16.55 -4.46 26.28
N GLU A 401 16.51 -3.12 26.31
CA GLU A 401 17.48 -2.26 25.62
C GLU A 401 18.88 -2.38 26.25
N GLY A 402 18.98 -2.30 27.58
CA GLY A 402 20.25 -2.35 28.31
C GLY A 402 20.97 -3.69 28.19
N VAL A 403 20.24 -4.82 28.15
CA VAL A 403 20.87 -6.14 27.93
C VAL A 403 21.41 -6.28 26.50
N ARG A 404 20.76 -5.66 25.49
CA ARG A 404 21.27 -5.65 24.11
C ARG A 404 22.54 -4.83 23.94
N GLU A 405 22.66 -3.72 24.66
CA GLU A 405 23.87 -2.90 24.69
C GLU A 405 25.04 -3.63 25.37
N LEU A 406 24.77 -4.40 26.43
CA LEU A 406 25.78 -5.15 27.18
C LEU A 406 26.29 -6.41 26.46
N GLU A 407 25.47 -7.05 25.62
CA GLU A 407 25.86 -8.26 24.87
C GLU A 407 26.67 -7.96 23.60
N GLY A 408 27.07 -6.71 23.35
CA GLY A 408 28.07 -6.38 22.34
C GLY A 408 27.62 -6.65 20.90
N ALA A 409 26.38 -6.29 20.54
CA ALA A 409 26.01 -6.08 19.14
C ALA A 409 26.78 -4.85 18.62
N GLY A 410 28.04 -5.09 18.27
CA GLY A 410 29.02 -4.10 17.88
C GLY A 410 28.60 -3.25 16.69
N GLU A 411 29.32 -2.14 16.56
CA GLU A 411 29.25 -1.03 15.60
C GLU A 411 29.13 -1.38 14.10
N GLU A 412 28.94 -2.66 13.71
CA GLU A 412 28.81 -3.10 12.31
C GLU A 412 27.37 -3.18 11.81
N ALA A 413 26.35 -3.10 12.68
CA ALA A 413 24.99 -2.78 12.23
C ALA A 413 24.97 -1.28 11.91
N GLY A 414 25.10 -0.95 10.63
CA GLY A 414 25.12 0.42 10.13
C GLY A 414 24.09 1.33 10.80
N THR A 415 24.41 2.63 10.86
CA THR A 415 23.75 3.74 11.56
C THR A 415 22.24 3.94 11.34
N ASP A 416 21.55 3.01 10.70
CA ASP A 416 20.10 2.95 10.53
C ASP A 416 19.41 2.45 11.81
N GLY A 417 19.41 3.30 12.84
CA GLY A 417 18.39 3.33 13.88
C GLY A 417 18.50 2.24 14.95
N HIS A 418 18.49 2.66 16.22
CA HIS A 418 18.24 1.78 17.35
C HIS A 418 16.93 1.00 17.11
N HIS A 419 17.06 -0.31 16.83
CA HIS A 419 15.93 -1.23 16.70
C HIS A 419 15.28 -1.43 18.07
N ARG A 420 14.56 -0.41 18.55
CA ARG A 420 13.61 -0.56 19.63
C ARG A 420 12.61 -1.63 19.20
N ILE A 421 12.38 -2.65 20.04
CA ILE A 421 11.16 -3.45 19.98
C ILE A 421 10.01 -2.48 20.32
N THR A 422 9.62 -1.65 19.35
CA THR A 422 8.50 -0.74 19.51
C THR A 422 7.23 -1.58 19.36
N ARG A 423 6.15 -1.11 19.99
CA ARG A 423 4.79 -1.63 19.85
C ARG A 423 4.33 -1.81 18.38
N ILE A 424 5.04 -1.18 17.43
CA ILE A 424 4.80 -1.15 15.98
C ILE A 424 5.54 -2.29 15.24
N GLU A 425 6.60 -2.88 15.81
CA GLU A 425 7.41 -3.93 15.14
C GLU A 425 6.87 -5.35 15.28
N LEU A 426 5.82 -5.54 16.08
CA LEU A 426 5.16 -6.83 16.31
C LEU A 426 3.77 -6.88 15.64
N ASP A 427 3.67 -6.47 14.37
CA ASP A 427 2.44 -6.71 13.62
C ASP A 427 2.29 -8.22 13.36
N THR A 428 1.55 -8.88 14.24
CA THR A 428 1.31 -10.34 14.29
C THR A 428 0.13 -10.78 13.44
N ARG A 429 -0.45 -9.88 12.63
CA ARG A 429 -1.63 -10.18 11.80
C ARG A 429 -1.35 -11.23 10.70
N SER A 430 -0.08 -11.49 10.37
CA SER A 430 0.29 -12.17 9.12
C SER A 430 1.69 -12.79 9.16
N TRP A 431 1.87 -13.96 8.54
CA TRP A 431 3.18 -14.62 8.37
C TRP A 431 4.14 -13.80 7.52
N VAL A 432 3.59 -13.06 6.55
CA VAL A 432 4.35 -12.19 5.66
C VAL A 432 4.97 -11.01 6.42
N CYS A 433 4.42 -10.65 7.58
CA CYS A 433 4.93 -9.63 8.49
C CYS A 433 5.84 -10.21 9.58
N ALA A 434 5.96 -11.54 9.69
CA ALA A 434 6.66 -12.20 10.79
C ALA A 434 8.19 -12.11 10.72
N ARG A 435 8.77 -11.66 9.60
CA ARG A 435 10.23 -11.51 9.45
C ARG A 435 10.85 -10.67 10.58
N GLN A 436 10.39 -9.43 10.75
CA GLN A 436 10.96 -8.51 11.74
C GLN A 436 10.72 -8.99 13.18
N PRO A 437 9.51 -9.47 13.56
CA PRO A 437 9.29 -10.10 14.85
C PRO A 437 10.23 -11.27 15.15
N VAL A 438 10.36 -12.24 14.23
CA VAL A 438 11.23 -13.40 14.43
C VAL A 438 12.69 -12.96 14.54
N GLN A 439 13.14 -12.04 13.68
CA GLN A 439 14.50 -11.51 13.72
C GLN A 439 14.78 -10.79 15.04
N SER A 440 13.82 -10.03 15.55
CA SER A 440 13.93 -9.34 16.84
C SER A 440 13.94 -10.31 18.02
N LEU A 441 13.13 -11.37 17.97
CA LEU A 441 13.14 -12.43 18.98
C LEU A 441 14.48 -13.16 18.99
N LEU A 442 15.02 -13.51 17.83
CA LEU A 442 16.33 -14.17 17.73
C LEU A 442 17.45 -13.27 18.26
N ALA A 443 17.45 -11.99 17.89
CA ALA A 443 18.45 -11.03 18.35
C ALA A 443 18.33 -10.68 19.85
N GLY A 444 17.14 -10.76 20.44
CA GLY A 444 16.88 -10.48 21.85
C GLY A 444 16.69 -11.73 22.71
N TYR A 445 17.01 -12.92 22.18
CA TYR A 445 16.55 -14.19 22.75
C TYR A 445 17.09 -14.45 24.17
N LYS A 446 18.39 -14.23 24.37
CA LYS A 446 19.07 -14.41 25.68
C LYS A 446 18.55 -13.42 26.71
N ALA A 447 18.46 -12.13 26.33
CA ALA A 447 17.89 -11.09 27.16
C ALA A 447 16.46 -11.40 27.60
N LEU A 448 15.63 -11.86 26.67
CA LEU A 448 14.24 -12.20 26.94
C LEU A 448 14.11 -13.43 27.85
N LEU A 449 14.94 -14.45 27.65
CA LEU A 449 15.02 -15.61 28.55
C LEU A 449 15.37 -15.19 29.97
N ARG A 450 16.38 -14.34 30.14
CA ARG A 450 16.80 -13.82 31.44
C ARG A 450 15.71 -13.00 32.11
N LEU A 451 15.11 -12.08 31.36
CA LEU A 451 14.01 -11.27 31.89
C LEU A 451 12.81 -12.13 32.32
N CYS A 452 12.41 -13.11 31.51
CA CYS A 452 11.31 -14.00 31.88
C CYS A 452 11.64 -14.86 33.10
N PHE A 453 12.91 -15.20 33.30
CA PHE A 453 13.36 -15.94 34.47
C PHE A 453 13.36 -15.06 35.73
N ASP A 454 13.98 -13.89 35.66
CA ASP A 454 14.08 -12.93 36.76
C ASP A 454 12.68 -12.48 37.24
N GLU A 455 11.74 -12.30 36.29
CA GLU A 455 10.35 -11.94 36.59
C GLU A 455 9.44 -13.14 36.90
N GLN A 456 9.96 -14.36 36.87
CA GLN A 456 9.20 -15.59 37.11
C GLN A 456 8.00 -15.79 36.15
N GLU A 457 8.12 -15.31 34.92
CA GLU A 457 7.14 -15.46 33.83
C GLU A 457 7.22 -16.87 33.20
N THR A 458 6.88 -17.86 34.02
CA THR A 458 7.01 -19.30 33.71
C THR A 458 6.40 -19.73 32.38
N GLY A 459 5.27 -19.13 31.98
CA GLY A 459 4.56 -19.50 30.76
C GLY A 459 5.31 -19.12 29.47
N LEU A 460 5.92 -17.92 29.44
CA LEU A 460 6.73 -17.46 28.32
C LEU A 460 8.13 -18.07 28.37
N TYR A 461 8.72 -18.14 29.57
CA TYR A 461 10.00 -18.80 29.80
C TYR A 461 10.02 -20.23 29.27
N LYS A 462 9.01 -21.05 29.63
CA LYS A 462 8.90 -22.44 29.14
C LYS A 462 8.88 -22.55 27.62
N MET A 463 8.23 -21.61 26.93
CA MET A 463 8.19 -21.60 25.46
C MET A 463 9.54 -21.23 24.87
N LEU A 464 10.21 -20.21 25.41
CA LEU A 464 11.56 -19.79 24.99
C LEU A 464 12.62 -20.82 25.37
N CYS A 465 12.36 -21.73 26.30
CA CYS A 465 13.25 -22.84 26.57
C CYS A 465 13.16 -23.95 25.51
N ASP A 466 12.17 -23.96 24.61
CA ASP A 466 12.04 -25.00 23.58
C ASP A 466 13.06 -24.83 22.44
N ALA A 467 14.01 -25.74 22.35
CA ALA A 467 15.04 -25.78 21.32
C ALA A 467 14.44 -26.01 19.92
N ARG A 468 13.33 -26.74 19.80
CA ARG A 468 12.64 -26.91 18.50
C ARG A 468 12.10 -25.57 18.01
N LEU A 469 11.55 -24.76 18.92
CA LEU A 469 11.07 -23.41 18.62
C LEU A 469 12.21 -22.50 18.15
N TYR A 470 13.34 -22.49 18.86
CA TYR A 470 14.52 -21.71 18.48
C TYR A 470 15.07 -22.11 17.10
N LEU A 471 15.24 -23.41 16.88
CA LEU A 471 15.68 -23.96 15.59
C LEU A 471 14.71 -23.63 14.46
N ALA A 472 13.41 -23.70 14.72
CA ALA A 472 12.38 -23.39 13.74
C ALA A 472 12.39 -21.91 13.34
N MET A 473 12.60 -20.99 14.28
CA MET A 473 12.74 -19.55 13.98
C MET A 473 13.92 -19.27 13.03
N HIS A 474 15.08 -19.90 13.27
CA HIS A 474 16.25 -19.82 12.39
C HIS A 474 16.00 -20.44 11.02
N ALA A 475 15.50 -21.69 11.01
CA ALA A 475 15.23 -22.43 9.78
C ALA A 475 14.21 -21.72 8.88
N LEU A 476 13.23 -21.00 9.45
CA LEU A 476 12.19 -20.31 8.71
C LEU A 476 12.64 -18.94 8.15
N MET A 477 13.69 -18.33 8.70
CA MET A 477 14.07 -16.96 8.35
C MET A 477 14.28 -16.72 6.84
N PRO A 478 14.98 -17.59 6.07
CA PRO A 478 15.14 -17.40 4.62
C PRO A 478 13.81 -17.37 3.85
N ALA A 479 12.84 -18.20 4.25
CA ALA A 479 11.49 -18.20 3.69
C ALA A 479 10.77 -16.88 4.00
N LEU A 480 10.83 -16.40 5.24
CA LEU A 480 10.20 -15.12 5.64
C LEU A 480 10.81 -13.93 4.89
N VAL A 481 12.14 -13.92 4.69
CA VAL A 481 12.82 -12.89 3.88
C VAL A 481 12.29 -12.91 2.44
N SER A 482 12.15 -14.09 1.85
CA SER A 482 11.65 -14.22 0.47
C SER A 482 10.18 -13.81 0.35
N LEU A 483 9.33 -14.18 1.32
CA LEU A 483 7.92 -13.78 1.38
C LEU A 483 7.74 -12.27 1.60
N ASP A 484 8.53 -11.66 2.48
CA ASP A 484 8.50 -10.22 2.75
C ASP A 484 8.87 -9.42 1.50
N VAL A 485 9.95 -9.80 0.81
CA VAL A 485 10.36 -9.18 -0.46
C VAL A 485 9.26 -9.31 -1.50
N PHE A 486 8.70 -10.51 -1.68
CA PHE A 486 7.64 -10.74 -2.66
C PHE A 486 6.35 -9.98 -2.32
N SER A 487 5.97 -9.89 -1.04
CA SER A 487 4.80 -9.14 -0.61
C SER A 487 4.97 -7.63 -0.80
N LYS A 488 6.15 -7.09 -0.45
CA LYS A 488 6.50 -5.69 -0.75
C LYS A 488 6.43 -5.42 -2.25
N LEU A 489 6.88 -6.37 -3.07
CA LEU A 489 6.75 -6.27 -4.52
C LEU A 489 5.28 -6.27 -4.95
N CYS A 490 4.44 -7.18 -4.44
CA CYS A 490 3.01 -7.23 -4.74
C CYS A 490 2.28 -5.91 -4.41
N GLN A 491 2.76 -5.19 -3.40
CA GLN A 491 2.21 -3.89 -3.01
C GLN A 491 2.67 -2.75 -3.94
N SER A 492 3.78 -2.93 -4.67
CA SER A 492 4.38 -1.92 -5.54
C SER A 492 3.41 -1.40 -6.60
N ARG A 493 3.31 -0.08 -6.70
CA ARG A 493 2.44 0.59 -7.70
C ARG A 493 2.90 0.43 -9.13
N VAL A 494 4.18 0.16 -9.32
CA VAL A 494 4.79 -0.01 -10.65
C VAL A 494 4.79 -1.46 -11.11
N LEU A 495 4.37 -2.41 -10.27
CA LEU A 495 4.37 -3.83 -10.63
C LEU A 495 3.25 -4.14 -11.65
N TYR A 496 3.62 -4.61 -12.83
CA TYR A 496 2.66 -5.09 -13.81
C TYR A 496 2.31 -6.58 -13.60
N ALA A 497 1.13 -6.99 -14.08
CA ALA A 497 0.66 -8.38 -13.91
C ALA A 497 1.63 -9.44 -14.48
N GLY A 498 2.27 -9.16 -15.61
CA GLY A 498 3.30 -10.05 -16.18
C GLY A 498 4.55 -10.17 -15.30
N GLU A 499 5.02 -9.07 -14.73
CA GLU A 499 6.16 -9.04 -13.81
C GLU A 499 5.86 -9.79 -12.51
N LEU A 500 4.62 -9.69 -12.01
CA LEU A 500 4.16 -10.45 -10.85
C LEU A 500 4.28 -11.97 -11.10
N ALA A 501 3.87 -12.45 -12.27
CA ALA A 501 3.93 -13.88 -12.60
C ALA A 501 5.38 -14.38 -12.59
N THR A 502 6.32 -13.61 -13.16
CA THR A 502 7.75 -13.90 -13.10
C THR A 502 8.26 -13.92 -11.67
N ALA A 503 7.93 -12.89 -10.87
CA ALA A 503 8.37 -12.80 -9.48
C ALA A 503 7.82 -13.93 -8.60
N LEU A 504 6.57 -14.34 -8.80
CA LEU A 504 5.97 -15.48 -8.11
C LEU A 504 6.70 -16.77 -8.45
N GLN A 505 7.01 -16.99 -9.73
CA GLN A 505 7.76 -18.16 -10.14
C GLN A 505 9.17 -18.17 -9.54
N SER A 506 9.86 -17.02 -9.51
CA SER A 506 11.15 -16.89 -8.84
C SER A 506 11.06 -17.18 -7.33
N LEU A 507 10.02 -16.70 -6.64
CA LEU A 507 9.78 -17.04 -5.24
C LEU A 507 9.62 -18.55 -5.06
N LYS A 508 8.78 -19.20 -5.86
CA LYS A 508 8.53 -20.65 -5.77
C LYS A 508 9.78 -21.47 -6.06
N THR A 509 10.56 -21.08 -7.06
CA THR A 509 11.85 -21.73 -7.36
C THR A 509 12.81 -21.61 -6.19
N ARG A 510 12.99 -20.40 -5.66
CA ARG A 510 13.88 -20.17 -4.50
C ARG A 510 13.46 -20.98 -3.27
N LEU A 511 12.17 -21.03 -2.95
CA LEU A 511 11.66 -21.83 -1.83
C LEU A 511 11.89 -23.34 -2.04
N ARG A 512 11.80 -23.83 -3.28
CA ARG A 512 12.10 -25.23 -3.61
C ARG A 512 13.59 -25.54 -3.44
N GLU A 513 14.46 -24.70 -3.98
CA GLU A 513 15.91 -24.84 -3.85
C GLU A 513 16.32 -24.85 -2.36
N MET A 514 15.81 -23.91 -1.56
CA MET A 514 16.21 -23.80 -0.15
C MET A 514 15.73 -24.96 0.74
N TYR A 515 14.56 -25.56 0.46
CA TYR A 515 13.90 -26.45 1.43
C TYR A 515 13.52 -27.85 0.90
N ILE A 516 13.36 -28.02 -0.41
CA ILE A 516 12.71 -29.19 -1.02
C ILE A 516 13.69 -30.00 -1.84
N ASP A 517 14.54 -29.33 -2.62
CA ASP A 517 15.54 -29.98 -3.46
C ASP A 517 16.59 -30.69 -2.58
N PRO A 518 16.75 -32.02 -2.68
CA PRO A 518 17.72 -32.76 -1.87
C PRO A 518 19.17 -32.29 -2.02
N GLU A 519 19.54 -31.73 -3.17
CA GLU A 519 20.91 -31.32 -3.50
C GLU A 519 21.25 -29.93 -2.97
N THR A 520 20.26 -29.04 -2.91
CA THR A 520 20.44 -27.62 -2.55
C THR A 520 19.77 -27.23 -1.24
N ARG A 521 18.96 -28.11 -0.64
CA ARG A 521 18.30 -27.83 0.64
C ARG A 521 19.33 -27.60 1.74
N TYR A 522 18.97 -26.69 2.63
CA TYR A 522 19.72 -26.39 3.85
C TYR A 522 20.11 -27.68 4.58
N THR A 523 21.42 -27.90 4.78
CA THR A 523 21.91 -29.06 5.54
C THR A 523 22.06 -28.70 7.01
N THR A 524 21.89 -29.68 7.89
CA THR A 524 21.98 -29.51 9.35
C THR A 524 23.32 -28.93 9.83
N VAL A 525 24.34 -28.97 8.98
CA VAL A 525 25.71 -28.48 9.25
C VAL A 525 25.80 -26.95 9.18
N GLU A 526 24.81 -26.29 8.55
CA GLU A 526 24.83 -24.84 8.31
C GLU A 526 24.19 -23.99 9.42
N PHE A 527 23.60 -24.59 10.45
CA PHE A 527 23.23 -23.85 11.67
C PHE A 527 24.52 -23.41 12.36
N GLY A 528 25.03 -22.22 12.04
CA GLY A 528 26.16 -21.60 12.77
C GLY A 528 25.86 -21.53 14.27
N GLU A 529 24.58 -21.40 14.60
CA GLU A 529 24.01 -21.41 15.94
C GLU A 529 24.03 -22.79 16.59
N TYR A 530 24.34 -23.88 15.88
CA TYR A 530 24.55 -25.21 16.47
C TYR A 530 25.69 -25.17 17.48
N ARG A 531 26.73 -24.35 17.21
CA ARG A 531 27.80 -24.09 18.18
C ARG A 531 27.33 -23.26 19.36
N GLU A 532 26.46 -22.28 19.14
CA GLU A 532 25.89 -21.46 20.20
C GLU A 532 24.90 -22.24 21.08
N LEU A 533 24.05 -23.07 20.50
CA LEU A 533 23.13 -23.98 21.17
C LEU A 533 23.88 -25.02 22.01
N LEU A 534 24.94 -25.61 21.44
CA LEU A 534 25.81 -26.52 22.18
C LEU A 534 26.66 -25.78 23.21
N ALA A 535 27.02 -24.51 23.02
CA ALA A 535 27.69 -23.70 24.02
C ALA A 535 26.73 -23.39 25.17
N VAL A 536 25.51 -22.95 24.89
CA VAL A 536 24.42 -22.74 25.86
C VAL A 536 24.07 -24.04 26.60
N GLY A 537 24.19 -25.20 25.94
CA GLY A 537 24.00 -26.52 26.56
C GLY A 537 25.26 -27.12 27.24
N LYS A 538 26.46 -26.57 26.99
CA LYS A 538 27.73 -27.02 27.59
C LYS A 538 28.12 -26.22 28.82
N VAL A 539 27.70 -24.97 28.92
CA VAL A 539 27.90 -24.23 30.16
C VAL A 539 26.87 -24.77 31.15
N TRP A 540 27.39 -25.31 32.26
CA TRP A 540 26.65 -25.75 33.44
C TRP A 540 26.16 -27.21 33.46
N VAL A 541 27.10 -28.13 33.29
CA VAL A 541 27.14 -29.25 34.22
C VAL A 541 27.74 -28.68 35.51
N ILE A 542 26.95 -28.55 36.57
CA ILE A 542 27.55 -28.51 37.92
C ILE A 542 28.27 -29.84 38.03
N ASP A 543 29.59 -29.79 38.12
CA ASP A 543 30.39 -30.97 38.45
C ASP A 543 29.81 -31.55 39.76
N PRO A 544 29.17 -32.73 39.74
CA PRO A 544 28.57 -33.30 40.94
C PRO A 544 29.61 -33.56 42.04
N ASP A 545 30.89 -33.57 41.67
CA ASP A 545 32.01 -33.83 42.58
C ASP A 545 32.60 -32.55 43.22
N CYS A 546 32.03 -31.36 42.94
CA CYS A 546 32.35 -30.13 43.68
C CYS A 546 31.46 -29.90 44.92
N ALA A 547 30.75 -30.94 45.38
CA ALA A 547 29.81 -30.87 46.49
C ALA A 547 30.41 -31.40 47.81
N ASP A 548 31.67 -31.12 48.09
CA ASP A 548 32.27 -31.33 49.41
C ASP A 548 33.45 -30.36 49.57
N GLU A 549 33.16 -29.10 49.90
CA GLU A 549 33.89 -28.35 50.93
C GLU A 549 33.13 -27.06 51.26
N GLU A 550 32.94 -26.88 52.56
CA GLU A 550 32.16 -25.82 53.18
C GLU A 550 32.77 -24.44 52.89
N GLU A 551 32.12 -23.64 52.06
CA GLU A 551 32.15 -22.19 52.22
C GLU A 551 30.73 -21.64 52.02
N GLU A 552 30.16 -21.19 53.14
CA GLU A 552 28.98 -20.36 53.21
C GLU A 552 29.24 -19.03 52.49
N ASP A 553 28.20 -18.51 51.82
CA ASP A 553 28.11 -17.21 51.16
C ASP A 553 28.66 -17.07 49.72
N GLU A 554 28.10 -17.82 48.77
CA GLU A 554 27.91 -17.28 47.41
C GLU A 554 26.47 -17.48 46.91
N GLU A 555 25.85 -16.38 46.50
CA GLU A 555 24.56 -16.31 45.83
C GLU A 555 24.52 -17.27 44.64
N GLY A 556 23.80 -18.39 44.79
CA GLY A 556 23.62 -19.38 43.73
C GLY A 556 22.99 -18.75 42.49
N ALA A 557 23.82 -18.47 41.49
CA ALA A 557 23.39 -18.03 40.17
C ALA A 557 22.48 -19.10 39.56
N GLN A 558 21.16 -18.86 39.53
CA GLN A 558 20.23 -19.72 38.80
C GLN A 558 20.45 -19.52 37.29
N GLN A 559 20.65 -20.63 36.59
CA GLN A 559 21.14 -20.66 35.21
C GLN A 559 20.02 -20.88 34.19
N LEU A 560 20.20 -20.26 33.02
CA LEU A 560 19.27 -20.19 31.89
C LEU A 560 19.74 -21.13 30.76
N GLY A 561 18.85 -21.95 30.17
CA GLY A 561 19.23 -22.91 29.12
C GLY A 561 18.10 -23.32 28.17
N LEU A 562 18.46 -23.91 27.01
CA LEU A 562 17.58 -24.40 25.93
C LEU A 562 17.37 -25.92 25.99
N MET A 563 16.22 -26.43 25.51
CA MET A 563 15.66 -27.73 25.93
C MET A 563 14.91 -28.46 24.82
N CYS A 564 15.00 -29.78 24.74
CA CYS A 564 14.26 -30.60 23.75
C CYS A 564 13.14 -31.39 24.44
N GLY A 565 11.90 -31.24 23.98
CA GLY A 565 10.74 -31.93 24.56
C GLY A 565 10.11 -32.97 23.63
N ASP A 566 9.82 -34.16 24.20
CA ASP A 566 8.66 -35.05 23.96
C ASP A 566 8.74 -36.29 24.90
N ARG A 567 8.09 -36.27 26.09
CA ARG A 567 7.63 -37.44 26.91
C ARG A 567 6.65 -37.05 28.03
N ASP A 568 5.76 -37.99 28.36
CA ASP A 568 4.71 -37.93 29.39
C ASP A 568 5.20 -37.81 30.84
N PHE A 569 4.39 -37.11 31.65
CA PHE A 569 4.51 -36.99 33.10
C PHE A 569 4.05 -38.27 33.83
N GLN A 570 4.79 -38.65 34.88
CA GLN A 570 4.18 -39.27 36.06
C GLN A 570 4.43 -38.41 37.31
N PRO A 571 3.47 -38.33 38.24
CA PRO A 571 3.53 -37.44 39.39
C PRO A 571 4.38 -38.05 40.51
N PHE A 572 5.13 -37.20 41.21
CA PHE A 572 5.61 -37.51 42.56
C PHE A 572 5.30 -36.33 43.48
N THR A 573 4.64 -36.66 44.59
CA THR A 573 4.29 -35.77 45.71
C THR A 573 5.55 -35.28 46.43
N VAL A 574 5.56 -34.01 46.81
CA VAL A 574 6.64 -33.35 47.57
C VAL A 574 6.07 -32.63 48.80
N ASP A 575 6.93 -32.57 49.82
CA ASP A 575 6.82 -31.94 51.14
C ASP A 575 6.50 -30.42 51.13
N PRO A 576 5.73 -29.88 52.12
CA PRO A 576 4.99 -28.62 52.00
C PRO A 576 5.73 -27.29 52.30
N SER A 577 7.00 -27.23 52.67
CA SER A 577 7.65 -25.94 53.04
C SER A 577 8.33 -25.22 51.87
N ARG A 578 7.52 -24.84 50.87
CA ARG A 578 7.67 -23.70 49.94
C ARG A 578 9.10 -23.19 49.66
N ARG A 579 9.77 -23.83 48.69
CA ARG A 579 10.44 -23.12 47.59
C ARG A 579 9.86 -23.67 46.30
N ARG A 580 9.18 -22.84 45.49
CA ARG A 580 8.78 -23.24 44.13
C ARG A 580 10.07 -23.60 43.40
N ARG A 581 10.39 -24.89 43.22
CA ARG A 581 11.56 -25.26 42.44
C ARG A 581 11.32 -24.79 41.00
N PRO A 582 12.26 -24.04 40.41
CA PRO A 582 12.18 -23.74 38.99
C PRO A 582 12.09 -25.07 38.24
N TYR A 583 11.22 -25.10 37.22
CA TYR A 583 11.14 -26.15 36.22
C TYR A 583 12.55 -26.67 35.94
N THR A 584 12.88 -27.91 36.35
CA THR A 584 14.24 -28.50 36.25
C THR A 584 14.26 -29.47 35.09
N PRO A 585 14.66 -29.04 33.90
CA PRO A 585 14.27 -29.75 32.70
C PRO A 585 15.49 -30.45 32.08
N LEU A 586 15.24 -31.42 31.21
CA LEU A 586 16.30 -32.32 30.74
C LEU A 586 17.35 -31.58 29.90
N PRO A 587 18.66 -31.83 30.11
CA PRO A 587 19.72 -31.18 29.33
C PRO A 587 19.64 -31.59 27.85
N LEU A 588 19.98 -30.63 26.99
CA LEU A 588 20.05 -30.80 25.55
C LEU A 588 21.30 -31.60 25.17
N THR A 589 21.21 -32.92 25.16
CA THR A 589 22.33 -33.78 24.74
C THR A 589 22.54 -33.69 23.22
N PRO A 590 23.77 -33.88 22.70
CA PRO A 590 24.03 -33.85 21.26
C PRO A 590 23.11 -34.77 20.43
N PRO A 591 22.78 -36.01 20.87
CA PRO A 591 21.80 -36.85 20.17
C PRO A 591 20.39 -36.24 20.12
N ARG A 592 19.93 -35.64 21.23
CA ARG A 592 18.60 -34.99 21.28
C ARG A 592 18.55 -33.72 20.44
N LEU A 593 19.63 -32.95 20.41
CA LEU A 593 19.73 -31.79 19.51
C LEU A 593 19.69 -32.24 18.05
N ALA A 594 20.41 -33.31 17.68
CA ALA A 594 20.37 -33.85 16.32
C ALA A 594 18.97 -34.35 15.93
N GLU A 595 18.26 -34.99 16.86
CA GLU A 595 16.86 -35.39 16.70
C GLU A 595 15.94 -34.17 16.51
N ALA A 596 16.06 -33.15 17.36
CA ALA A 596 15.31 -31.92 17.27
C ALA A 596 15.55 -31.19 15.93
N VAL A 597 16.81 -31.08 15.50
CA VAL A 597 17.16 -30.47 14.21
C VAL A 597 16.54 -31.24 13.06
N THR A 598 16.63 -32.57 13.07
CA THR A 598 16.05 -33.42 12.02
C THR A 598 14.53 -33.27 11.97
N SER A 599 13.87 -33.30 13.14
CA SER A 599 12.42 -33.11 13.26
C SER A 599 11.97 -31.74 12.76
N VAL A 600 12.63 -30.66 13.21
CA VAL A 600 12.33 -29.29 12.77
C VAL A 600 12.55 -29.14 11.27
N GLN A 601 13.64 -29.68 10.73
CA GLN A 601 13.91 -29.62 9.30
C GLN A 601 12.79 -30.31 8.49
N GLN A 602 12.33 -31.48 8.91
CA GLN A 602 11.23 -32.19 8.25
C GLN A 602 9.92 -31.39 8.31
N GLU A 603 9.57 -30.84 9.48
CA GLU A 603 8.36 -30.02 9.64
C GLU A 603 8.40 -28.75 8.80
N VAL A 604 9.54 -28.03 8.80
CA VAL A 604 9.72 -26.81 8.00
C VAL A 604 9.69 -27.13 6.51
N THR A 605 10.38 -28.18 6.05
CA THR A 605 10.33 -28.62 4.65
C THR A 605 8.91 -28.98 4.22
N ALA A 606 8.15 -29.70 5.06
CA ALA A 606 6.76 -30.04 4.76
C ALA A 606 5.88 -28.79 4.65
N ALA A 607 5.99 -27.87 5.62
CA ALA A 607 5.25 -26.61 5.62
C ALA A 607 5.58 -25.71 4.42
N VAL A 608 6.85 -25.59 4.06
CA VAL A 608 7.28 -24.81 2.89
C VAL A 608 6.82 -25.48 1.58
N THR A 609 6.81 -26.81 1.52
CA THR A 609 6.26 -27.55 0.37
C THR A 609 4.79 -27.21 0.16
N GLU A 610 4.03 -27.18 1.24
CA GLU A 610 2.62 -26.82 1.21
C GLU A 610 2.40 -25.34 0.86
N LEU A 611 3.22 -24.43 1.42
CA LEU A 611 3.25 -23.01 1.02
C LEU A 611 3.47 -22.85 -0.48
N VAL A 612 4.42 -23.56 -1.08
CA VAL A 612 4.67 -23.52 -2.53
C VAL A 612 3.47 -24.03 -3.33
N GLY A 613 2.75 -25.02 -2.79
CA GLY A 613 1.47 -25.50 -3.32
C GLY A 613 0.39 -24.43 -3.28
N GLU A 614 0.17 -23.82 -2.11
CA GLU A 614 -0.81 -22.74 -1.90
C GLU A 614 -0.49 -21.49 -2.73
N LEU A 615 0.78 -21.13 -2.87
CA LEU A 615 1.20 -20.06 -3.80
C LEU A 615 0.86 -20.41 -5.25
N GLY A 616 0.87 -21.68 -5.64
CA GLY A 616 0.44 -22.13 -6.96
C GLY A 616 -1.09 -22.08 -7.15
N SER A 617 -1.85 -22.50 -6.14
CA SER A 617 -3.31 -22.60 -6.23
C SER A 617 -4.00 -21.24 -6.07
N ARG A 618 -3.48 -20.37 -5.19
CA ARG A 618 -4.05 -19.04 -4.90
C ARG A 618 -3.67 -17.98 -5.91
N PHE A 619 -2.65 -18.21 -6.72
CA PHE A 619 -2.32 -17.40 -7.88
C PHE A 619 -2.59 -18.23 -9.15
N PRO A 620 -3.83 -18.74 -9.34
CA PRO A 620 -4.09 -19.63 -10.43
C PRO A 620 -3.79 -18.91 -11.74
N PRO A 621 -3.27 -19.62 -12.76
CA PRO A 621 -3.11 -19.05 -14.09
C PRO A 621 -4.50 -18.64 -14.57
N HIS A 622 -4.80 -17.35 -14.44
CA HIS A 622 -6.00 -16.81 -15.01
C HIS A 622 -5.75 -16.77 -16.52
N MET A 623 -6.49 -17.57 -17.29
CA MET A 623 -6.27 -17.68 -18.75
C MET A 623 -6.14 -16.32 -19.42
N LEU A 624 -6.89 -15.31 -18.94
CA LEU A 624 -6.76 -13.93 -19.42
C LEU A 624 -5.41 -13.29 -19.07
N LEU A 625 -4.92 -13.41 -17.83
CA LEU A 625 -3.60 -12.88 -17.46
C LEU A 625 -2.48 -13.58 -18.23
N GLU A 626 -2.63 -14.89 -18.44
CA GLU A 626 -1.68 -15.67 -19.25
C GLU A 626 -1.74 -15.26 -20.72
N ALA A 627 -2.92 -14.94 -21.25
CA ALA A 627 -3.08 -14.41 -22.61
C ALA A 627 -2.48 -13.02 -22.75
N MET A 628 -2.57 -12.18 -21.72
CA MET A 628 -1.94 -10.87 -21.67
C MET A 628 -0.42 -10.93 -21.69
N SER A 629 0.22 -12.11 -21.53
CA SER A 629 1.67 -12.23 -21.65
C SER A 629 2.21 -11.75 -23.00
N ILE A 630 1.37 -11.73 -24.06
CA ILE A 630 1.77 -11.32 -25.42
C ILE A 630 2.25 -9.86 -25.50
N VAL A 631 1.93 -8.99 -24.54
CA VAL A 631 2.42 -7.59 -24.52
C VAL A 631 3.76 -7.41 -23.82
N TYR A 632 4.32 -8.48 -23.23
CA TYR A 632 5.60 -8.46 -22.53
C TYR A 632 6.70 -9.06 -23.39
N SER A 633 7.90 -8.50 -23.32
CA SER A 633 9.10 -8.97 -24.05
C SER A 633 9.43 -10.43 -23.78
N GLU A 634 9.25 -10.86 -22.54
CA GLU A 634 9.61 -12.17 -21.98
C GLU A 634 8.86 -13.31 -22.67
N TYR A 635 7.64 -13.04 -23.13
CA TYR A 635 6.87 -13.99 -23.93
C TYR A 635 7.58 -14.25 -25.27
N TRP A 636 8.09 -13.21 -25.93
CA TRP A 636 8.73 -13.28 -27.24
C TRP A 636 10.16 -13.80 -27.19
N GLU A 637 10.87 -13.61 -26.08
CA GLU A 637 12.20 -14.19 -25.86
C GLU A 637 12.20 -15.72 -25.97
N ARG A 638 11.08 -16.35 -25.62
CA ARG A 638 10.88 -17.81 -25.71
C ARG A 638 10.59 -18.30 -27.12
N LYS A 639 10.48 -17.39 -28.11
CA LYS A 639 10.10 -17.69 -29.50
C LYS A 639 8.82 -18.54 -29.55
N PRO A 640 7.70 -18.00 -29.02
CA PRO A 640 6.48 -18.76 -28.87
C PRO A 640 5.95 -19.21 -30.23
N ALA A 641 5.30 -20.38 -30.26
CA ALA A 641 4.69 -20.89 -31.48
C ALA A 641 3.56 -19.95 -31.94
N ALA A 642 3.38 -19.80 -33.25
CA ALA A 642 2.30 -18.99 -33.81
C ALA A 642 0.90 -19.42 -33.32
N ALA A 643 0.71 -20.72 -33.06
CA ALA A 643 -0.52 -21.27 -32.51
C ALA A 643 -0.79 -20.78 -31.07
N ASP A 644 0.24 -20.68 -30.23
CA ASP A 644 0.11 -20.18 -28.86
C ASP A 644 -0.27 -18.69 -28.84
N PHE A 645 0.38 -17.89 -29.70
CA PHE A 645 0.01 -16.47 -29.86
C PHE A 645 -1.46 -16.30 -30.27
N ARG A 646 -1.93 -17.08 -31.24
CA ARG A 646 -3.34 -17.03 -31.69
C ARG A 646 -4.29 -17.44 -30.58
N ALA A 647 -4.00 -18.53 -29.86
CA ALA A 647 -4.83 -18.98 -28.74
C ALA A 647 -4.95 -17.90 -27.64
N LYS A 648 -3.84 -17.23 -27.31
CA LYS A 648 -3.83 -16.10 -26.37
C LYS A 648 -4.60 -14.90 -26.91
N LEU A 649 -4.44 -14.55 -28.19
CA LEU A 649 -5.18 -13.46 -28.82
C LEU A 649 -6.69 -13.72 -28.84
N ASP A 650 -7.12 -14.96 -29.07
CA ASP A 650 -8.54 -15.35 -29.04
C ASP A 650 -9.16 -15.18 -27.64
N VAL A 651 -8.42 -15.52 -26.59
CA VAL A 651 -8.84 -15.27 -25.19
C VAL A 651 -9.06 -13.78 -24.95
N ILE A 652 -8.14 -12.93 -25.42
CA ILE A 652 -8.25 -11.46 -25.33
C ILE A 652 -9.46 -10.94 -26.11
N LYS A 653 -9.65 -11.40 -27.36
CA LYS A 653 -10.78 -11.00 -28.20
C LYS A 653 -12.11 -11.37 -27.58
N LYS A 654 -12.20 -12.56 -26.97
CA LYS A 654 -13.41 -13.00 -26.24
C LYS A 654 -13.71 -12.10 -25.04
N ALA A 655 -12.67 -11.62 -24.34
CA ALA A 655 -12.82 -10.75 -23.19
C ALA A 655 -13.23 -9.31 -23.57
N TYR A 656 -12.52 -8.69 -24.52
CA TYR A 656 -12.55 -7.23 -24.73
C TYR A 656 -13.03 -6.76 -26.10
N CYS A 657 -13.13 -7.63 -27.11
CA CYS A 657 -13.55 -7.28 -28.47
C CYS A 657 -15.04 -7.57 -28.75
N ARG A 658 -15.84 -7.74 -27.69
CA ARG A 658 -17.28 -8.00 -27.80
C ARG A 658 -18.05 -6.91 -27.07
N LYS A 659 -19.21 -6.54 -27.62
CA LYS A 659 -20.17 -5.68 -26.90
C LYS A 659 -20.59 -6.35 -25.59
N ARG A 660 -20.81 -5.53 -24.57
CA ARG A 660 -21.30 -5.96 -23.27
C ARG A 660 -22.55 -5.18 -22.90
N THR A 661 -23.34 -5.70 -21.99
CA THR A 661 -24.53 -5.01 -21.47
C THR A 661 -24.22 -4.62 -20.03
N ALA A 662 -24.31 -3.34 -19.70
CA ALA A 662 -24.22 -2.87 -18.31
C ALA A 662 -25.52 -3.20 -17.55
N ALA A 663 -25.51 -3.08 -16.22
CA ALA A 663 -26.68 -3.30 -15.36
C ALA A 663 -27.89 -2.46 -15.76
N SER A 664 -27.66 -1.24 -16.25
CA SER A 664 -28.68 -0.34 -16.79
C SER A 664 -29.31 -0.83 -18.11
N GLY A 665 -28.90 -1.97 -18.65
CA GLY A 665 -29.35 -2.51 -19.94
C GLY A 665 -28.70 -1.85 -21.16
N LYS A 666 -27.89 -0.80 -20.95
CA LYS A 666 -27.19 -0.09 -22.03
C LYS A 666 -26.10 -0.97 -22.64
N GLN A 667 -26.07 -1.03 -23.98
CA GLN A 667 -25.00 -1.68 -24.72
C GLN A 667 -23.72 -0.85 -24.66
N VAL A 668 -22.65 -1.46 -24.17
CA VAL A 668 -21.32 -0.89 -24.09
C VAL A 668 -20.50 -1.42 -25.28
N PRO A 669 -19.88 -0.53 -26.09
CA PRO A 669 -19.03 -0.96 -27.20
C PRO A 669 -17.82 -1.76 -26.70
N PRO A 670 -17.22 -2.60 -27.56
CA PRO A 670 -15.98 -3.29 -27.21
C PRO A 670 -14.87 -2.29 -26.87
N LEU A 671 -13.99 -2.66 -25.94
CA LEU A 671 -12.83 -1.84 -25.57
C LEU A 671 -11.71 -1.89 -26.60
N LEU A 672 -11.67 -2.99 -27.36
CA LEU A 672 -10.68 -3.24 -28.39
C LEU A 672 -11.37 -3.68 -29.70
N ASP A 673 -10.76 -3.33 -30.84
CA ASP A 673 -11.21 -3.79 -32.15
C ASP A 673 -10.58 -5.14 -32.50
N GLY A 674 -11.41 -6.18 -32.53
CA GLY A 674 -10.95 -7.55 -32.79
C GLY A 674 -10.48 -7.80 -34.22
N GLN A 675 -10.93 -7.00 -35.20
CA GLN A 675 -10.49 -7.09 -36.58
C GLN A 675 -9.13 -6.42 -36.75
N LEU A 676 -8.97 -5.21 -36.20
CA LEU A 676 -7.67 -4.52 -36.22
C LEU A 676 -6.58 -5.32 -35.51
N LEU A 677 -6.89 -6.02 -34.41
CA LEU A 677 -5.93 -6.91 -33.75
C LEU A 677 -5.43 -8.03 -34.68
N GLU A 678 -6.28 -8.60 -35.52
CA GLU A 678 -5.87 -9.64 -36.48
C GLU A 678 -5.05 -9.05 -37.63
N GLU A 679 -5.49 -7.93 -38.18
CA GLU A 679 -4.80 -7.23 -39.26
C GLU A 679 -3.40 -6.75 -38.84
N GLN A 680 -3.27 -6.28 -37.61
CA GLN A 680 -2.02 -5.78 -37.05
C GLN A 680 -1.10 -6.89 -36.50
N ALA A 681 -1.60 -8.12 -36.30
CA ALA A 681 -0.85 -9.20 -35.66
C ALA A 681 0.50 -9.52 -36.35
N PRO A 682 0.60 -9.63 -37.69
CA PRO A 682 1.88 -9.90 -38.35
C PRO A 682 2.93 -8.81 -38.08
N SER A 683 2.53 -7.55 -38.15
CA SER A 683 3.38 -6.39 -37.86
C SER A 683 3.82 -6.38 -36.40
N PHE A 684 2.88 -6.63 -35.48
CA PHE A 684 3.17 -6.72 -34.05
C PHE A 684 4.15 -7.85 -33.72
N ILE A 685 3.93 -9.05 -34.27
CA ILE A 685 4.84 -10.21 -34.12
C ILE A 685 6.26 -9.84 -34.58
N LYS A 686 6.38 -9.17 -35.73
CA LYS A 686 7.68 -8.76 -36.26
C LYS A 686 8.39 -7.79 -35.31
N VAL A 687 7.69 -6.73 -34.90
CA VAL A 687 8.22 -5.71 -33.97
C VAL A 687 8.66 -6.33 -32.65
N MET A 688 7.82 -7.16 -32.04
CA MET A 688 8.15 -7.79 -30.75
C MET A 688 9.31 -8.79 -30.86
N ASN A 689 9.42 -9.54 -31.95
CA ASN A 689 10.58 -10.43 -32.18
C ASN A 689 11.88 -9.66 -32.40
N GLU A 690 11.84 -8.53 -33.12
CA GLU A 690 13.02 -7.66 -33.30
C GLU A 690 13.47 -7.05 -31.98
N LEU A 691 12.52 -6.57 -31.18
CA LEU A 691 12.79 -6.01 -29.86
C LEU A 691 13.32 -7.08 -28.90
N ALA A 692 12.74 -8.28 -28.87
CA ALA A 692 13.22 -9.38 -28.02
C ALA A 692 14.67 -9.80 -28.37
N LYS A 693 15.06 -9.75 -29.64
CA LYS A 693 16.46 -10.02 -30.07
C LYS A 693 17.44 -8.97 -29.56
N GLY A 694 17.07 -7.69 -29.60
CA GLY A 694 17.96 -6.57 -29.25
C GLY A 694 17.96 -6.19 -27.76
N GLN A 695 16.84 -6.43 -27.06
CA GLN A 695 16.61 -5.87 -25.74
C GLN A 695 17.27 -6.64 -24.61
N ARG A 696 17.36 -7.98 -24.64
CA ARG A 696 17.90 -8.72 -23.48
C ARG A 696 19.32 -8.28 -23.09
N ILE A 697 20.20 -8.07 -24.08
CA ILE A 697 21.58 -7.63 -23.83
C ILE A 697 21.62 -6.17 -23.36
N GLN A 698 20.79 -5.29 -23.92
CA GLN A 698 20.76 -3.87 -23.53
C GLN A 698 20.04 -3.61 -22.21
N LEU A 699 18.96 -4.34 -21.93
CA LEU A 699 18.21 -4.29 -20.68
C LEU A 699 19.05 -4.83 -19.54
N VAL A 700 19.66 -6.01 -19.68
CA VAL A 700 20.55 -6.56 -18.63
C VAL A 700 21.72 -5.63 -18.34
N ARG A 701 22.35 -5.04 -19.37
CA ARG A 701 23.41 -4.04 -19.17
C ARG A 701 22.91 -2.76 -18.49
N LYS A 702 21.77 -2.22 -18.94
CA LYS A 702 21.18 -1.02 -18.34
C LYS A 702 20.66 -1.27 -16.93
N GLU A 703 20.17 -2.47 -16.64
CA GLU A 703 19.68 -2.87 -15.33
C GLU A 703 20.84 -3.08 -14.35
N ALA A 704 21.94 -3.70 -14.79
CA ALA A 704 23.17 -3.76 -14.01
C ALA A 704 23.73 -2.35 -13.73
N GLU A 705 23.71 -1.47 -14.72
CA GLU A 705 24.09 -0.06 -14.54
C GLU A 705 23.12 0.70 -13.61
N LEU A 706 21.81 0.43 -13.72
CA LEU A 706 20.78 0.98 -12.84
C LEU A 706 21.03 0.53 -11.40
N GLN A 707 21.27 -0.76 -11.18
CA GLN A 707 21.55 -1.33 -9.87
C GLN A 707 22.81 -0.71 -9.28
N ARG A 708 23.86 -0.53 -10.09
CA ARG A 708 25.08 0.17 -9.68
C ARG A 708 24.79 1.63 -9.26
N GLN A 709 24.07 2.37 -10.09
CA GLN A 709 23.66 3.75 -9.77
C GLN A 709 22.80 3.81 -8.50
N LEU A 710 21.90 2.84 -8.32
CA LEU A 710 21.05 2.74 -7.13
C LEU A 710 21.84 2.43 -5.86
N SER A 711 22.86 1.57 -5.95
CA SER A 711 23.80 1.31 -4.84
C SER A 711 24.69 2.51 -4.54
N GLU A 712 25.12 3.26 -5.57
CA GLU A 712 25.88 4.50 -5.39
C GLU A 712 25.01 5.64 -4.82
N MET A 713 23.69 5.59 -5.03
CA MET A 713 22.70 6.57 -4.58
C MET A 713 22.03 6.24 -3.24
N GLU A 714 22.60 5.37 -2.41
CA GLU A 714 22.06 5.04 -1.06
C GLU A 714 22.02 6.23 -0.09
N SER A 715 22.49 7.41 -0.51
CA SER A 715 22.24 8.69 0.16
C SER A 715 20.76 8.93 0.46
N ASN A 716 20.47 9.26 1.71
CA ASN A 716 19.13 9.64 2.20
C ASN A 716 18.62 11.01 1.68
N ASP A 717 19.38 11.68 0.81
CA ASP A 717 19.02 12.99 0.26
C ASP A 717 17.70 12.95 -0.55
N PRO A 718 16.77 13.90 -0.34
CA PRO A 718 15.51 13.97 -1.09
C PRO A 718 15.68 14.03 -2.61
N ALA A 719 16.74 14.65 -3.14
CA ALA A 719 16.96 14.69 -4.58
C ALA A 719 17.38 13.31 -5.11
N SER A 720 18.20 12.57 -4.36
CA SER A 720 18.51 11.16 -4.64
C SER A 720 17.27 10.28 -4.61
N LYS A 721 16.34 10.49 -3.66
CA LYS A 721 15.05 9.76 -3.61
C LYS A 721 14.17 10.07 -4.82
N LEU A 722 14.08 11.34 -5.25
CA LEU A 722 13.32 11.73 -6.45
C LEU A 722 13.96 11.18 -7.73
N ALA A 723 15.29 11.25 -7.85
CA ALA A 723 16.03 10.71 -8.98
C ALA A 723 15.86 9.17 -9.03
N ARG A 724 16.01 8.48 -7.90
CA ARG A 724 15.74 7.05 -7.74
C ARG A 724 14.31 6.70 -8.13
N ARG A 725 13.32 7.52 -7.76
CA ARG A 725 11.92 7.33 -8.15
C ARG A 725 11.70 7.51 -9.65
N LYS A 726 12.32 8.50 -10.28
CA LYS A 726 12.29 8.67 -11.75
C LYS A 726 12.98 7.50 -12.46
N LEU A 727 14.07 6.98 -11.87
CA LEU A 727 14.83 5.85 -12.40
C LEU A 727 14.06 4.52 -12.28
N LEU A 728 13.40 4.30 -11.14
CA LEU A 728 12.58 3.12 -10.83
C LEU A 728 11.19 3.15 -11.48
N GLY A 729 10.68 4.33 -11.80
CA GLY A 729 9.40 4.48 -12.49
C GLY A 729 9.42 3.91 -13.90
N ASP A 730 10.60 3.81 -14.53
CA ASP A 730 10.76 3.41 -15.92
C ASP A 730 11.05 1.91 -16.05
N THR A 731 10.02 1.09 -15.87
CA THR A 731 10.15 -0.38 -15.99
C THR A 731 10.69 -0.78 -17.37
N PRO A 732 11.38 -1.94 -17.50
CA PRO A 732 11.74 -2.51 -18.80
C PRO A 732 10.57 -2.50 -19.79
N THR A 733 9.38 -2.86 -19.30
CA THR A 733 8.14 -2.91 -20.07
C THR A 733 7.67 -1.52 -20.52
N SER A 734 7.63 -0.52 -19.65
CA SER A 734 7.26 0.86 -20.00
C SER A 734 8.22 1.45 -21.04
N ARG A 735 9.52 1.17 -20.91
CA ARG A 735 10.54 1.59 -21.89
C ARG A 735 10.30 0.95 -23.25
N LEU A 736 10.04 -0.35 -23.28
CA LEU A 736 9.73 -1.09 -24.50
C LEU A 736 8.54 -0.44 -25.23
N TRP A 737 7.44 -0.17 -24.53
CA TRP A 737 6.25 0.41 -25.16
C TRP A 737 6.40 1.88 -25.53
N ARG A 738 7.25 2.62 -24.83
CA ARG A 738 7.67 3.97 -25.26
C ARG A 738 8.47 3.92 -26.56
N ILE A 739 9.38 2.96 -26.72
CA ILE A 739 10.13 2.75 -27.96
C ILE A 739 9.19 2.36 -29.09
N ILE A 740 8.25 1.44 -28.85
CA ILE A 740 7.26 1.04 -29.85
C ILE A 740 6.45 2.27 -30.28
N ARG A 741 5.87 3.02 -29.33
CA ARG A 741 5.02 4.19 -29.59
C ARG A 741 5.74 5.34 -30.29
N ASN A 742 6.99 5.60 -29.94
CA ASN A 742 7.77 6.70 -30.52
C ASN A 742 8.55 6.26 -31.77
N GLY A 743 8.59 4.96 -32.05
CA GLY A 743 9.30 4.40 -33.19
C GLY A 743 8.52 4.52 -34.51
N PRO A 744 9.19 4.31 -35.65
CA PRO A 744 8.57 4.35 -36.98
C PRO A 744 7.35 3.42 -37.09
N ALA A 745 7.42 2.23 -36.48
CA ALA A 745 6.35 1.25 -36.51
C ALA A 745 5.02 1.75 -35.93
N ALA A 746 5.05 2.61 -34.89
CA ALA A 746 3.83 3.22 -34.36
C ALA A 746 3.34 4.40 -35.19
N MET A 747 4.24 5.14 -35.86
CA MET A 747 3.85 6.20 -36.79
C MET A 747 3.10 5.66 -38.01
N GLU A 748 3.39 4.43 -38.42
CA GLU A 748 2.73 3.77 -39.56
C GLU A 748 1.36 3.16 -39.22
N SER A 749 0.77 3.44 -38.04
CA SER A 749 -0.51 2.87 -37.54
C SER A 749 -0.55 1.33 -37.41
N SER A 750 0.55 0.64 -37.70
CA SER A 750 0.60 -0.82 -37.86
C SER A 750 0.39 -1.65 -36.59
N VAL A 751 0.38 -1.01 -35.41
CA VAL A 751 0.28 -1.66 -34.08
C VAL A 751 -0.57 -0.85 -33.09
N SER A 752 -1.41 0.07 -33.56
CA SER A 752 -2.19 0.97 -32.69
C SER A 752 -3.14 0.24 -31.73
N GLU A 753 -3.74 -0.87 -32.17
CA GLU A 753 -4.68 -1.63 -31.35
C GLU A 753 -3.95 -2.53 -30.35
N PHE A 754 -2.75 -3.00 -30.68
CA PHE A 754 -1.86 -3.64 -29.71
C PHE A 754 -1.33 -2.65 -28.66
N ALA A 755 -1.13 -1.38 -29.02
CA ALA A 755 -0.82 -0.34 -28.05
C ALA A 755 -2.01 -0.10 -27.10
N ALA A 756 -3.25 -0.13 -27.60
CA ALA A 756 -4.43 -0.08 -26.76
C ALA A 756 -4.52 -1.30 -25.81
N LEU A 757 -4.28 -2.50 -26.34
CA LEU A 757 -4.21 -3.71 -25.53
C LEU A 757 -3.14 -3.59 -24.44
N ALA A 758 -1.95 -3.11 -24.76
CA ALA A 758 -0.89 -2.92 -23.76
C ALA A 758 -1.27 -1.92 -22.67
N GLN A 759 -1.92 -0.80 -23.03
CA GLN A 759 -2.44 0.13 -22.03
C GLN A 759 -3.44 -0.57 -21.12
N LEU A 760 -4.40 -1.31 -21.68
CA LEU A 760 -5.38 -2.09 -20.91
C LEU A 760 -4.69 -3.07 -19.95
N VAL A 761 -3.67 -3.81 -20.42
CA VAL A 761 -2.93 -4.79 -19.60
C VAL A 761 -2.17 -4.10 -18.48
N PHE A 762 -1.52 -2.97 -18.74
CA PHE A 762 -0.73 -2.26 -17.73
C PHE A 762 -1.58 -1.57 -16.68
N MET A 763 -2.85 -1.29 -17.01
CA MET A 763 -3.84 -0.86 -16.05
C MET A 763 -4.29 -1.98 -15.09
N MET A 764 -4.05 -3.25 -15.40
CA MET A 764 -4.40 -4.35 -14.50
C MET A 764 -3.57 -4.27 -13.20
N LEU A 765 -4.28 -4.12 -12.10
CA LEU A 765 -3.68 -4.00 -10.77
C LEU A 765 -3.53 -5.39 -10.15
N PRO A 766 -2.33 -5.79 -9.70
CA PRO A 766 -2.18 -6.93 -8.80
C PRO A 766 -2.75 -6.66 -7.39
N GLY A 767 -3.28 -5.46 -7.16
CA GLY A 767 -3.85 -5.01 -5.90
C GLY A 767 -2.81 -4.54 -4.90
N SER A 768 -3.03 -3.34 -4.38
CA SER A 768 -2.07 -2.63 -3.53
C SER A 768 -2.73 -2.17 -2.24
N VAL A 769 -2.15 -2.58 -1.11
CA VAL A 769 -2.50 -2.15 0.27
C VAL A 769 -1.56 -1.03 0.75
N GLU A 770 -0.81 -0.38 -0.15
CA GLU A 770 0.29 0.52 0.23
C GLU A 770 -0.13 1.72 1.10
N TYR A 771 -1.41 2.08 1.08
CA TYR A 771 -1.85 3.31 1.75
C TYR A 771 -2.12 3.16 3.24
N GLU A 772 -2.33 1.96 3.79
CA GLU A 772 -2.27 1.76 5.25
C GLU A 772 -0.90 2.26 5.77
N ARG A 773 0.18 1.95 5.04
CA ARG A 773 1.55 2.38 5.38
C ARG A 773 1.78 3.88 5.16
N ARG A 774 1.20 4.47 4.11
CA ARG A 774 1.34 5.93 3.88
C ARG A 774 0.53 6.77 4.85
N CYS A 775 -0.69 6.36 5.21
CA CYS A 775 -1.46 6.99 6.28
C CYS A 775 -0.69 6.90 7.60
N SER A 776 -0.09 5.74 7.86
CA SER A 776 0.80 5.55 9.00
C SER A 776 2.09 6.39 8.93
N ALA A 777 2.51 6.89 7.76
CA ALA A 777 3.73 7.70 7.62
C ALA A 777 3.51 9.20 7.84
N MET A 778 2.27 9.64 8.01
CA MET A 778 1.95 11.03 8.30
C MET A 778 2.14 11.27 9.79
N ASP A 779 3.10 12.12 10.17
CA ASP A 779 3.48 12.37 11.57
C ASP A 779 2.28 12.73 12.45
N TYR A 780 1.30 13.45 11.90
CA TYR A 780 0.11 13.88 12.63
C TYR A 780 -0.91 12.76 12.87
N VAL A 781 -0.92 11.69 12.04
CA VAL A 781 -1.87 10.57 12.25
C VAL A 781 -1.49 9.87 13.56
N ARG A 782 -0.19 9.78 13.87
CA ARG A 782 0.34 9.08 15.05
C ARG A 782 0.21 9.84 16.37
N ASP A 783 -0.15 11.12 16.35
CA ASP A 783 -0.17 11.93 17.56
C ASP A 783 -1.45 11.65 18.38
N PRO A 784 -1.34 11.14 19.62
CA PRO A 784 -2.50 10.86 20.46
C PRO A 784 -3.18 12.14 20.97
N ASP A 785 -2.59 13.33 20.80
CA ASP A 785 -3.19 14.59 21.25
C ASP A 785 -4.54 14.82 20.53
N PRO A 786 -5.67 14.84 21.27
CA PRO A 786 -6.98 15.12 20.70
C PRO A 786 -7.06 16.46 19.96
N ALA A 787 -6.24 17.44 20.35
CA ALA A 787 -6.18 18.74 19.69
C ALA A 787 -5.58 18.67 18.27
N ARG A 788 -4.73 17.66 18.00
CA ARG A 788 -4.12 17.42 16.68
C ARG A 788 -4.92 16.42 15.83
N ASN A 789 -5.83 15.66 16.44
CA ASN A 789 -6.70 14.67 15.79
C ASN A 789 -7.99 15.22 15.17
N CYS A 790 -8.19 16.55 15.12
CA CYS A 790 -9.39 17.18 14.52
C CYS A 790 -9.42 17.13 12.98
N LEU A 791 -8.56 16.34 12.36
CA LEU A 791 -8.43 16.24 10.90
C LEU A 791 -9.54 15.44 10.23
N HIS A 792 -10.59 15.01 10.94
CA HIS A 792 -11.57 14.07 10.37
C HIS A 792 -12.21 14.58 9.07
N GLU A 793 -12.41 15.90 8.92
CA GLU A 793 -12.99 16.49 7.71
C GLU A 793 -11.97 16.77 6.60
N HIS A 794 -10.70 16.95 6.96
CA HIS A 794 -9.62 17.33 6.03
C HIS A 794 -8.58 16.23 5.79
N LEU A 795 -8.74 15.05 6.39
CA LEU A 795 -7.77 13.97 6.29
C LEU A 795 -7.56 13.52 4.84
N GLY A 796 -8.64 13.37 4.06
CA GLY A 796 -8.56 13.02 2.64
C GLY A 796 -7.76 14.06 1.84
N LEU A 797 -7.96 15.35 2.12
CA LEU A 797 -7.22 16.45 1.51
C LEU A 797 -5.73 16.37 1.86
N CYS A 798 -5.39 16.21 3.14
CA CYS A 798 -4.01 16.15 3.57
C CYS A 798 -3.29 14.94 2.97
N VAL A 799 -3.94 13.76 2.95
CA VAL A 799 -3.42 12.56 2.30
C VAL A 799 -3.23 12.82 0.80
N ARG A 800 -4.17 13.49 0.12
CA ARG A 800 -4.03 13.82 -1.30
C ARG A 800 -2.83 14.74 -1.54
N MET A 801 -2.70 15.82 -0.79
CA MET A 801 -1.57 16.76 -0.90
C MET A 801 -0.21 16.11 -0.60
N PHE A 802 -0.18 15.17 0.34
CA PHE A 802 1.04 14.43 0.70
C PHE A 802 1.44 13.37 -0.33
N THR A 803 0.45 12.70 -0.93
CA THR A 803 0.69 11.48 -1.70
C THR A 803 0.74 11.69 -3.21
N GLN A 804 0.14 12.78 -3.69
CA GLN A 804 0.13 13.15 -5.10
C GLN A 804 1.38 13.95 -5.48
N ASP A 805 2.02 13.56 -6.58
CA ASP A 805 3.21 14.20 -7.14
C ASP A 805 2.90 14.92 -8.46
N LEU A 806 1.63 15.30 -8.68
CA LEU A 806 1.20 16.06 -9.85
C LEU A 806 1.83 17.45 -9.93
N PHE A 807 2.17 18.01 -8.77
CA PHE A 807 2.82 19.30 -8.63
C PHE A 807 3.92 19.19 -7.58
N ASP A 808 4.95 20.02 -7.76
CA ASP A 808 5.90 20.36 -6.72
C ASP A 808 5.73 21.83 -6.32
N LEU A 809 6.52 22.30 -5.35
CA LEU A 809 6.48 23.69 -4.89
C LEU A 809 6.67 24.70 -6.03
N ARG A 810 7.28 24.30 -7.15
CA ARG A 810 7.63 25.16 -8.28
C ARG A 810 6.58 25.16 -9.38
N THR A 811 5.90 24.03 -9.56
CA THR A 811 4.94 23.80 -10.65
C THR A 811 3.48 23.97 -10.20
N PHE A 812 3.21 24.07 -8.90
CA PHE A 812 1.85 24.28 -8.41
C PHE A 812 1.28 25.65 -8.87
N PRO A 813 0.04 25.70 -9.40
CA PRO A 813 -0.55 26.93 -9.91
C PRO A 813 -1.20 27.75 -8.77
N PHE A 814 -0.37 28.36 -7.92
CA PHE A 814 -0.82 29.14 -6.76
C PHE A 814 -1.75 30.30 -7.12
N ALA A 815 -1.59 30.88 -8.30
CA ALA A 815 -2.50 31.91 -8.81
C ALA A 815 -3.95 31.40 -8.92
N GLU A 816 -4.13 30.15 -9.38
CA GLU A 816 -5.44 29.52 -9.50
C GLU A 816 -6.02 29.17 -8.13
N ALA A 817 -5.19 28.64 -7.22
CA ALA A 817 -5.61 28.36 -5.85
C ALA A 817 -6.05 29.64 -5.12
N LEU A 818 -5.32 30.75 -5.30
CA LEU A 818 -5.71 32.04 -4.74
C LEU A 818 -7.07 32.50 -5.27
N LYS A 819 -7.31 32.35 -6.58
CA LYS A 819 -8.61 32.68 -7.20
C LYS A 819 -9.74 31.84 -6.61
N LYS A 820 -9.56 30.52 -6.48
CA LYS A 820 -10.56 29.62 -5.86
C LYS A 820 -10.83 29.99 -4.40
N TRP A 821 -9.81 30.40 -3.64
CA TRP A 821 -9.97 30.89 -2.28
C TRP A 821 -10.80 32.18 -2.24
N GLN A 822 -10.52 33.14 -3.13
CA GLN A 822 -11.25 34.41 -3.22
C GLN A 822 -12.74 34.20 -3.59
N GLU A 823 -13.01 33.30 -4.53
CA GLU A 823 -14.37 32.90 -4.92
C GLU A 823 -15.12 32.30 -3.72
N ALA A 824 -14.50 31.31 -3.04
CA ALA A 824 -15.09 30.68 -1.86
C ALA A 824 -15.27 31.65 -0.67
N ALA A 825 -14.38 32.63 -0.51
CA ALA A 825 -14.50 33.67 0.51
C ALA A 825 -15.66 34.64 0.22
N SER A 826 -15.92 34.91 -1.05
CA SER A 826 -17.04 35.76 -1.50
C SER A 826 -18.37 35.09 -1.17
N ASP A 827 -18.50 33.79 -1.42
CA ASP A 827 -19.70 33.00 -1.14
C ASP A 827 -20.04 32.92 0.37
N ARG A 828 -19.02 33.00 1.24
CA ARG A 828 -19.18 32.99 2.71
C ARG A 828 -19.63 34.34 3.28
N GLY A 829 -20.07 35.29 2.43
CA GLY A 829 -20.63 36.57 2.86
C GLY A 829 -19.60 37.68 3.09
N GLY A 830 -18.45 37.62 2.42
CA GLY A 830 -17.55 38.76 2.20
C GLY A 830 -16.85 39.37 3.42
N ARG A 831 -17.17 38.97 4.66
CA ARG A 831 -16.54 39.52 5.88
C ARG A 831 -15.02 39.30 5.93
N TYR A 832 -14.50 38.36 5.14
CA TYR A 832 -13.07 38.07 5.02
C TYR A 832 -12.41 38.73 3.80
N VAL A 833 -13.18 39.37 2.91
CA VAL A 833 -12.70 40.05 1.69
C VAL A 833 -12.43 41.54 1.96
N MET A 834 -13.02 42.11 3.01
CA MET A 834 -12.96 43.54 3.30
C MET A 834 -11.90 43.86 4.36
N GLY A 835 -10.64 43.81 3.94
CA GLY A 835 -9.49 44.37 4.64
C GLY A 835 -8.53 44.98 3.62
N VAL A 836 -9.05 45.87 2.77
CA VAL A 836 -8.27 46.72 1.86
C VAL A 836 -7.93 48.02 2.58
#